data_AF-A0A7W0X4A8-F1
#
_entry.id   AF-A0A7W0X4A8-F1
#
_cell.length_a   1.000
_cell.length_b   1.000
_cell.length_c   1.000
_cell.angle_alpha   90.00
_cell.angle_beta   90.00
_cell.angle_gamma   90.00
#
_symmetry.space_group_name_H-M   'P 1'
#
loop_
_entity.id
_entity.type
_entity.pdbx_description
1 polymer ?
#
loop_
_entity_poly.entity_id
_entity_poly.type
_entity_poly.pdbx_seq_one_letter_code
_entity_poly.pdbx_strand_id
1 'polypeptide(L)'
;VTVVVKHLEMGQGTYTGLPTLIAEELDAAWSQVRVEGAPADNKSYNNLFWGPAQGTGGSTAMANSFDQYRQAGAAARAMLVGAAAQAWGVPASSIQIKNGVVFHANRRKASFGELANAAAAQPVPGNVKVKDAADFVYIGKHVPRTDSKAKANGTAIFTQDVKLPDLLTAVVAHPPRFGQKVKSFDSASVQGLPGVRYVVEVPNGVAVVATNFWSAKKARDALKVEWDETTGLKLSSAEIMAEFKRLAATPGKSAKSEGDAGKAIAGAARKFEAAFEFPFLAHAAMEPMNCVVRLDADRCEVWNGEQFQTADQAAVAKVVGMKPEQVMINMLFAGGSFGRRANPASDFVIEAAAIAHALATVGQRGVPVKLVWTREDDMKAGYYRPAYYHTLKAGLDASGNIVGWQHRIVGQSIVSGTPFEAMMVKDGIDATSVEGAANLPYAIPNLSVDLHSPKVGVPVLWWRSVGSTHTAYSTETFIDELAVAAGKDPVAFRKTLLAKHPRHLAALELAADKAGWDKPLAPGKPGDRRGRGVAVHESFNTMVAQVAEVTVERTGKFKVDRVVCAVHCGVAVNPDVVRAQMEGGIGFGLSAALHSAITFKDGLIEQSNFHDYPVLRINEMPAVDVYIVPSTDKPSGVGEPGVPVIAPAVANALAAATGKRLRTLPLGNV
;
A
#
# COMPACT_ATOMS: atom_id res chain seq x y z
N VAL A 1 28.80 4.55 -7.44
CA VAL A 1 28.14 4.86 -6.15
C VAL A 1 27.08 3.81 -5.92
N THR A 2 27.15 3.04 -4.84
CA THR A 2 26.09 2.09 -4.45
C THR A 2 25.32 2.70 -3.28
N VAL A 3 24.01 2.83 -3.44
CA VAL A 3 23.10 3.35 -2.41
C VAL A 3 22.37 2.18 -1.77
N VAL A 4 22.55 2.03 -0.45
CA VAL A 4 21.83 1.03 0.34
C VAL A 4 20.45 1.58 0.70
N VAL A 5 19.40 0.85 0.36
CA VAL A 5 18.02 1.27 0.55
C VAL A 5 17.32 0.40 1.59
N LYS A 6 16.88 1.03 2.68
CA LYS A 6 16.22 0.37 3.82
C LYS A 6 14.75 -0.01 3.60
N HIS A 7 14.19 0.35 2.45
CA HIS A 7 12.78 0.13 2.12
C HIS A 7 12.63 -0.84 0.95
N LEU A 8 11.57 -1.66 0.95
CA LEU A 8 11.27 -2.59 -0.14
C LEU A 8 10.98 -1.85 -1.45
N GLU A 9 11.41 -2.42 -2.58
CA GLU A 9 10.96 -2.03 -3.91
C GLU A 9 9.93 -3.02 -4.44
N MET A 10 8.67 -2.56 -4.51
CA MET A 10 7.51 -3.35 -4.93
C MET A 10 6.72 -2.68 -6.08
N GLY A 11 7.37 -1.77 -6.82
CA GLY A 11 6.77 -0.96 -7.89
C GLY A 11 6.72 0.55 -7.58
N GLN A 12 6.81 0.90 -6.29
CA GLN A 12 6.65 2.27 -5.79
C GLN A 12 7.82 3.23 -6.04
N GLY A 13 8.99 2.72 -6.48
CA GLY A 13 10.11 3.56 -6.89
C GLY A 13 11.02 4.05 -5.77
N THR A 14 11.02 3.40 -4.59
CA THR A 14 11.96 3.67 -3.50
C THR A 14 13.40 3.48 -3.93
N TYR A 15 13.67 2.49 -4.81
CA TYR A 15 14.99 2.25 -5.38
C TYR A 15 15.40 3.28 -6.43
N THR A 16 14.55 4.26 -6.77
CA THR A 16 14.91 5.39 -7.64
C THR A 16 14.92 6.71 -6.85
N GLY A 17 13.88 6.93 -6.05
CA GLY A 17 13.72 8.12 -5.23
C GLY A 17 14.85 8.36 -4.23
N LEU A 18 15.18 7.35 -3.43
CA LEU A 18 16.20 7.51 -2.39
C LEU A 18 17.62 7.67 -2.97
N PRO A 19 18.00 6.90 -4.00
CA PRO A 19 19.26 7.14 -4.69
C PRO A 19 19.34 8.50 -5.41
N THR A 20 18.21 9.04 -5.89
CA THR A 20 18.17 10.39 -6.47
C THR A 20 18.67 11.44 -5.47
N LEU A 21 18.26 11.34 -4.21
CA LEU A 21 18.68 12.28 -3.15
C LEU A 21 20.19 12.22 -2.88
N ILE A 22 20.75 11.02 -2.84
CA ILE A 22 22.21 10.82 -2.64
C ILE A 22 22.98 11.32 -3.86
N ALA A 23 22.53 11.00 -5.08
CA ALA A 23 23.18 11.41 -6.31
C ALA A 23 23.16 12.93 -6.50
N GLU A 24 22.03 13.57 -6.18
CA GLU A 24 21.87 15.02 -6.15
C GLU A 24 22.94 15.65 -5.26
N GLU A 25 23.02 15.23 -4.01
CA GLU A 25 23.96 15.82 -3.06
C GLU A 25 25.41 15.46 -3.36
N LEU A 26 25.70 14.28 -3.92
CA LEU A 26 27.06 13.90 -4.28
C LEU A 26 27.59 14.57 -5.56
N ASP A 27 26.73 15.17 -6.38
CA ASP A 27 27.03 15.45 -7.80
C ASP A 27 27.51 14.19 -8.56
N ALA A 28 26.96 13.02 -8.19
CA ALA A 28 27.26 11.76 -8.84
C ALA A 28 26.60 11.71 -10.22
N ALA A 29 27.29 11.19 -11.23
CA ALA A 29 26.62 10.90 -12.50
C ALA A 29 25.59 9.78 -12.28
N TRP A 30 24.34 10.01 -12.69
CA TRP A 30 23.26 9.01 -12.55
C TRP A 30 23.62 7.63 -13.12
N SER A 31 24.36 7.58 -14.23
CA SER A 31 24.85 6.34 -14.86
C SER A 31 25.82 5.52 -13.99
N GLN A 32 26.35 6.10 -12.92
CA GLN A 32 27.25 5.46 -11.97
C GLN A 32 26.55 5.04 -10.66
N VAL A 33 25.25 5.29 -10.54
CA VAL A 33 24.44 4.96 -9.35
C VAL A 33 23.92 3.53 -9.46
N ARG A 34 24.11 2.77 -8.39
CA ARG A 34 23.60 1.41 -8.19
C ARG A 34 22.85 1.36 -6.87
N VAL A 35 22.00 0.35 -6.72
CA VAL A 35 21.11 0.22 -5.56
C VAL A 35 21.15 -1.19 -5.02
N GLU A 36 21.23 -1.31 -3.70
CA GLU A 36 21.17 -2.57 -2.98
C GLU A 36 20.18 -2.44 -1.83
N GLY A 37 19.46 -3.52 -1.53
CA GLY A 37 18.58 -3.58 -0.37
C GLY A 37 19.38 -3.67 0.92
N ALA A 38 18.96 -2.96 1.95
CA ALA A 38 19.58 -3.09 3.26
C ALA A 38 19.32 -4.48 3.87
N PRO A 39 20.27 -5.03 4.65
CA PRO A 39 20.00 -6.18 5.51
C PRO A 39 18.98 -5.80 6.60
N ALA A 40 18.43 -6.81 7.28
CA ALA A 40 17.64 -6.62 8.50
C ALA A 40 18.56 -6.19 9.67
N ASP A 41 18.67 -4.88 9.89
CA ASP A 41 19.42 -4.27 10.99
C ASP A 41 18.73 -2.95 11.39
N ASN A 42 17.92 -3.00 12.43
CA ASN A 42 17.20 -1.83 12.93
C ASN A 42 18.10 -0.77 13.60
N LYS A 43 19.36 -1.07 13.93
CA LYS A 43 20.26 -0.07 14.49
C LYS A 43 20.75 0.90 13.41
N SER A 44 20.95 0.37 12.20
CA SER A 44 21.47 1.13 11.06
C SER A 44 20.39 1.60 10.09
N TYR A 45 19.31 0.83 9.94
CA TYR A 45 18.33 0.98 8.85
C TYR A 45 16.88 1.12 9.34
N ASN A 46 16.66 1.62 10.55
CA ASN A 46 15.31 1.87 11.02
C ASN A 46 14.57 2.94 10.19
N ASN A 47 13.25 2.80 10.16
CA ASN A 47 12.35 3.87 9.80
C ASN A 47 12.22 4.84 10.98
N LEU A 48 12.68 6.07 10.81
CA LEU A 48 12.74 7.05 11.91
C LEU A 48 11.36 7.42 12.46
N PHE A 49 10.30 7.24 11.68
CA PHE A 49 8.94 7.44 12.15
C PHE A 49 8.41 6.27 12.98
N TRP A 50 9.07 5.10 12.96
CA TRP A 50 8.65 3.88 13.65
C TRP A 50 9.58 3.51 14.81
N GLY A 51 10.54 4.36 15.17
CA GLY A 51 11.50 4.08 16.22
C GLY A 51 12.50 2.99 15.79
N PRO A 52 12.76 1.94 16.60
CA PRO A 52 13.78 0.93 16.31
C PRO A 52 13.26 -0.21 15.40
N ALA A 53 12.43 0.11 14.40
CA ALA A 53 11.87 -0.87 13.47
C ALA A 53 12.29 -0.58 12.03
N GLN A 54 12.60 -1.63 11.27
CA GLN A 54 12.86 -1.56 9.83
C GLN A 54 11.67 -2.15 9.08
N GLY A 55 11.18 -1.41 8.08
CA GLY A 55 9.99 -1.77 7.34
C GLY A 55 9.55 -0.71 6.34
N THR A 56 8.59 -1.07 5.51
CA THR A 56 8.01 -0.19 4.49
C THR A 56 6.49 -0.17 4.60
N GLY A 57 5.90 0.98 4.95
CA GLY A 57 4.45 1.13 5.07
C GLY A 57 4.05 2.56 5.43
N GLY A 58 2.74 2.82 5.46
CA GLY A 58 2.15 4.13 5.80
C GLY A 58 2.63 5.27 4.91
N SER A 59 3.00 4.94 3.67
CA SER A 59 3.62 5.88 2.72
C SER A 59 4.82 6.67 3.29
N THR A 60 5.55 6.10 4.27
CA THR A 60 6.60 6.83 4.99
C THR A 60 7.95 6.85 4.29
N ALA A 61 8.19 5.99 3.29
CA ALA A 61 9.53 5.74 2.75
C ALA A 61 10.28 7.01 2.30
N MET A 62 9.64 7.88 1.52
CA MET A 62 10.22 9.16 1.11
C MET A 62 10.16 10.19 2.24
N ALA A 63 9.01 10.32 2.92
CA ALA A 63 8.78 11.32 3.95
C ALA A 63 9.77 11.23 5.13
N ASN A 64 10.10 10.01 5.58
CA ASN A 64 11.06 9.80 6.65
C ASN A 64 12.52 9.92 6.19
N SER A 65 12.80 9.59 4.93
CA SER A 65 14.17 9.43 4.43
C SER A 65 14.71 10.66 3.70
N PHE A 66 13.86 11.64 3.36
CA PHE A 66 14.25 12.78 2.52
C PHE A 66 15.47 13.53 3.06
N ASP A 67 15.40 14.02 4.29
CA ASP A 67 16.51 14.75 4.90
C ASP A 67 17.68 13.81 5.21
N GLN A 68 17.41 12.58 5.67
CA GLN A 68 18.43 11.60 6.02
C GLN A 68 19.35 11.27 4.84
N TYR A 69 18.77 10.96 3.68
CA TYR A 69 19.54 10.61 2.48
C TYR A 69 20.25 11.83 1.89
N ARG A 70 19.65 13.02 1.95
CA ARG A 70 20.35 14.24 1.51
C ARG A 70 21.55 14.57 2.40
N GLN A 71 21.38 14.47 3.72
CA GLN A 71 22.49 14.67 4.66
C GLN A 71 23.60 13.63 4.47
N ALA A 72 23.26 12.36 4.26
CA ALA A 72 24.24 11.32 3.95
C ALA A 72 25.01 11.62 2.65
N GLY A 73 24.34 12.06 1.59
CA GLY A 73 24.98 12.44 0.33
C GLY A 73 25.90 13.66 0.47
N ALA A 74 25.46 14.68 1.22
CA ALA A 74 26.26 15.89 1.47
C ALA A 74 27.48 15.60 2.37
N ALA A 75 27.35 14.69 3.34
CA ALA A 75 28.45 14.26 4.20
C ALA A 75 29.51 13.49 3.39
N ALA A 76 29.06 12.55 2.56
CA ALA A 76 29.96 11.83 1.66
C ALA A 76 30.66 12.77 0.66
N ARG A 77 29.95 13.79 0.14
CA ARG A 77 30.55 14.84 -0.70
C ARG A 77 31.68 15.56 0.04
N ALA A 78 31.42 15.99 1.28
CA ALA A 78 32.41 16.67 2.11
C ALA A 78 33.64 15.81 2.39
N MET A 79 33.46 14.52 2.69
CA MET A 79 34.57 13.58 2.93
C MET A 79 35.39 13.31 1.66
N LEU A 80 34.74 13.21 0.48
CA LEU A 80 35.44 13.10 -0.80
C LEU A 80 36.26 14.36 -1.13
N VAL A 81 35.68 15.53 -0.93
CA VAL A 81 36.37 16.82 -1.09
C VAL A 81 37.54 16.93 -0.11
N GLY A 82 37.34 16.55 1.15
CA GLY A 82 38.39 16.54 2.17
C GLY A 82 39.54 15.60 1.81
N ALA A 83 39.24 14.40 1.31
CA ALA A 83 40.25 13.43 0.90
C ALA A 83 41.07 13.96 -0.28
N ALA A 84 40.40 14.55 -1.27
CA ALA A 84 41.07 15.19 -2.40
C ALA A 84 41.91 16.41 -1.96
N ALA A 85 41.40 17.24 -1.05
CA ALA A 85 42.12 18.40 -0.51
C ALA A 85 43.42 17.98 0.17
N GLN A 86 43.36 16.95 1.00
CA GLN A 86 44.54 16.37 1.66
C GLN A 86 45.51 15.78 0.64
N ALA A 87 45.02 14.95 -0.30
CA ALA A 87 45.86 14.32 -1.32
C ALA A 87 46.52 15.34 -2.26
N TRP A 88 45.85 16.46 -2.52
CA TRP A 88 46.33 17.49 -3.45
C TRP A 88 47.05 18.66 -2.75
N GLY A 89 46.98 18.77 -1.43
CA GLY A 89 47.55 19.91 -0.71
C GLY A 89 46.92 21.25 -1.12
N VAL A 90 45.61 21.27 -1.37
CA VAL A 90 44.85 22.48 -1.75
C VAL A 90 43.66 22.70 -0.81
N PRO A 91 43.12 23.92 -0.67
CA PRO A 91 41.94 24.17 0.16
C PRO A 91 40.71 23.40 -0.35
N ALA A 92 39.93 22.80 0.55
CA ALA A 92 38.68 22.10 0.22
C ALA A 92 37.70 22.96 -0.60
N SER A 93 37.62 24.26 -0.32
CA SER A 93 36.78 25.22 -1.03
C SER A 93 37.16 25.44 -2.51
N SER A 94 38.36 25.03 -2.92
CA SER A 94 38.83 25.11 -4.32
C SER A 94 38.50 23.87 -5.15
N ILE A 95 37.98 22.82 -4.50
CA ILE A 95 37.66 21.54 -5.14
C ILE A 95 36.18 21.51 -5.52
N GLN A 96 35.92 21.03 -6.72
CA GLN A 96 34.58 20.88 -7.26
C GLN A 96 34.30 19.42 -7.55
N ILE A 97 33.02 19.05 -7.48
CA ILE A 97 32.52 17.77 -7.98
C ILE A 97 31.54 18.05 -9.10
N LYS A 98 31.68 17.32 -10.20
CA LYS A 98 30.70 17.35 -11.29
C LYS A 98 30.63 15.99 -11.97
N ASN A 99 29.42 15.47 -12.14
CA ASN A 99 29.18 14.20 -12.84
C ASN A 99 30.08 13.05 -12.35
N GLY A 100 30.22 12.91 -11.03
CA GLY A 100 30.98 11.82 -10.40
C GLY A 100 32.51 11.98 -10.43
N VAL A 101 33.01 13.15 -10.82
CA VAL A 101 34.44 13.45 -10.88
C VAL A 101 34.76 14.60 -9.95
N VAL A 102 35.72 14.38 -9.06
CA VAL A 102 36.32 15.42 -8.20
C VAL A 102 37.43 16.08 -9.01
N PHE A 103 37.47 17.41 -9.05
CA PHE A 103 38.49 18.14 -9.81
C PHE A 103 38.87 19.48 -9.16
N HIS A 104 40.06 19.96 -9.54
CA HIS A 104 40.60 21.25 -9.12
C HIS A 104 41.10 22.04 -10.34
N ALA A 105 41.20 23.37 -10.21
CA ALA A 105 41.57 24.28 -11.30
C ALA A 105 42.95 24.00 -11.91
N ASN A 106 43.89 23.43 -11.15
CA ASN A 106 45.21 22.99 -11.63
C ASN A 106 45.18 21.68 -12.46
N ARG A 107 44.02 21.31 -13.01
CA ARG A 107 43.78 20.13 -13.85
C ARG A 107 43.91 18.77 -13.13
N ARG A 108 44.06 18.74 -11.81
CA ARG A 108 43.95 17.48 -11.02
C ARG A 108 42.50 16.99 -11.01
N LYS A 109 42.35 15.67 -11.12
CA LYS A 109 41.06 14.97 -11.13
C LYS A 109 41.20 13.63 -10.43
N ALA A 110 40.13 13.19 -9.80
CA ALA A 110 39.99 11.84 -9.28
C ALA A 110 38.52 11.41 -9.36
N SER A 111 38.31 10.11 -9.56
CA SER A 111 37.02 9.46 -9.39
C SER A 111 36.70 9.29 -7.90
N PHE A 112 35.42 9.05 -7.58
CA PHE A 112 35.03 8.69 -6.22
C PHE A 112 35.69 7.40 -5.74
N GLY A 113 35.91 6.42 -6.63
CA GLY A 113 36.54 5.16 -6.28
C GLY A 113 37.99 5.32 -5.81
N GLU A 114 38.76 6.18 -6.48
CA GLU A 114 40.15 6.48 -6.10
C GLU A 114 40.25 7.17 -4.73
N LEU A 115 39.23 7.95 -4.35
CA LEU A 115 39.19 8.67 -3.08
C LEU A 115 38.46 7.92 -1.96
N ALA A 116 37.72 6.85 -2.27
CA ALA A 116 36.75 6.24 -1.35
C ALA A 116 37.37 5.79 -0.02
N ASN A 117 38.51 5.09 -0.06
CA ASN A 117 39.19 4.62 1.16
C ASN A 117 39.71 5.77 2.01
N ALA A 118 40.30 6.79 1.37
CA ALA A 118 40.80 7.97 2.08
C ALA A 118 39.65 8.79 2.68
N ALA A 119 38.55 8.94 1.96
CA ALA A 119 37.34 9.60 2.44
C ALA A 119 36.74 8.85 3.63
N ALA A 120 36.63 7.52 3.56
CA ALA A 120 36.08 6.69 4.64
C ALA A 120 36.90 6.75 5.95
N ALA A 121 38.19 7.07 5.87
CA ALA A 121 39.05 7.26 7.05
C ALA A 121 38.88 8.65 7.71
N GLN A 122 38.15 9.58 7.08
CA GLN A 122 37.88 10.89 7.65
C GLN A 122 36.75 10.83 8.69
N PRO A 123 36.76 11.70 9.71
CA PRO A 123 35.61 11.84 10.60
C PRO A 123 34.38 12.26 9.80
N VAL A 124 33.23 11.64 10.10
CA VAL A 124 31.95 12.04 9.50
C VAL A 124 31.60 13.45 9.99
N PRO A 125 31.39 14.42 9.08
CA PRO A 125 31.09 15.79 9.48
C PRO A 125 29.71 15.89 10.14
N GLY A 126 29.64 16.59 11.28
CA GLY A 126 28.41 16.66 12.09
C GLY A 126 27.30 17.55 11.52
N ASN A 127 27.64 18.63 10.81
CA ASN A 127 26.66 19.48 10.13
C ASN A 127 27.18 19.82 8.73
N VAL A 128 26.45 19.39 7.69
CA VAL A 128 26.78 19.68 6.29
C VAL A 128 25.61 20.40 5.63
N LYS A 129 25.94 21.41 4.83
CA LYS A 129 24.94 22.12 4.04
C LYS A 129 24.51 21.21 2.88
N VAL A 130 23.23 20.89 2.81
CA VAL A 130 22.60 20.27 1.63
C VAL A 130 22.35 21.33 0.56
N LYS A 131 22.25 20.92 -0.72
CA LYS A 131 22.00 21.85 -1.83
C LYS A 131 20.71 22.66 -1.66
N ASP A 132 20.68 23.86 -2.21
CA ASP A 132 19.44 24.64 -2.28
C ASP A 132 18.60 24.17 -3.48
N ALA A 133 17.29 24.37 -3.45
CA ALA A 133 16.40 23.83 -4.50
C ALA A 133 16.70 24.39 -5.90
N ALA A 134 17.28 25.59 -5.98
CA ALA A 134 17.72 26.20 -7.24
C ALA A 134 18.90 25.45 -7.88
N ASP A 135 19.67 24.70 -7.08
CA ASP A 135 20.86 23.96 -7.53
C ASP A 135 20.55 22.50 -7.88
N PHE A 136 19.28 22.08 -7.78
CA PHE A 136 18.89 20.70 -8.06
C PHE A 136 19.00 20.35 -9.54
N VAL A 137 19.72 19.28 -9.83
CA VAL A 137 19.88 18.74 -11.20
C VAL A 137 19.07 17.47 -11.43
N TYR A 138 18.68 16.76 -10.36
CA TYR A 138 17.89 15.52 -10.41
C TYR A 138 16.57 15.63 -9.62
N ILE A 139 16.55 16.23 -8.44
CA ILE A 139 15.32 16.41 -7.66
C ILE A 139 14.35 17.30 -8.42
N GLY A 140 13.10 16.84 -8.59
CA GLY A 140 12.08 17.56 -9.36
C GLY A 140 12.26 17.46 -10.88
N LYS A 141 13.22 16.66 -11.35
CA LYS A 141 13.50 16.43 -12.77
C LYS A 141 13.22 14.98 -13.16
N HIS A 142 13.16 14.73 -14.46
CA HIS A 142 13.06 13.37 -14.98
C HIS A 142 14.42 12.67 -14.88
N VAL A 143 14.46 11.53 -14.21
CA VAL A 143 15.57 10.57 -14.23
C VAL A 143 15.01 9.17 -14.47
N PRO A 144 15.66 8.33 -15.29
CA PRO A 144 15.20 6.97 -15.55
C PRO A 144 15.35 6.14 -14.28
N ARG A 145 14.38 5.26 -14.00
CA ARG A 145 14.46 4.37 -12.84
C ARG A 145 15.68 3.47 -12.91
N THR A 146 16.29 3.22 -11.76
CA THR A 146 17.48 2.36 -11.61
C THR A 146 17.17 0.89 -11.93
N ASP A 147 15.93 0.47 -11.77
CA ASP A 147 15.47 -0.92 -11.86
C ASP A 147 14.73 -1.25 -13.18
N SER A 148 14.45 -0.26 -14.04
CA SER A 148 13.71 -0.45 -15.29
C SER A 148 14.36 -1.46 -16.22
N LYS A 149 15.68 -1.36 -16.42
CA LYS A 149 16.41 -2.26 -17.34
C LYS A 149 16.30 -3.71 -16.89
N ALA A 150 16.53 -3.96 -15.60
CA ALA A 150 16.53 -5.31 -15.04
C ALA A 150 15.12 -5.94 -15.07
N LYS A 151 14.08 -5.14 -14.81
CA LYS A 151 12.68 -5.58 -14.90
C LYS A 151 12.24 -5.85 -16.34
N ALA A 152 12.68 -5.04 -17.30
CA ALA A 152 12.29 -5.17 -18.70
C ALA A 152 12.95 -6.35 -19.42
N ASN A 153 14.17 -6.74 -19.02
CA ASN A 153 14.90 -7.84 -19.66
C ASN A 153 14.93 -9.14 -18.85
N GLY A 154 14.17 -9.23 -17.74
CA GLY A 154 14.07 -10.42 -16.90
C GLY A 154 15.30 -10.74 -16.03
N THR A 155 16.21 -9.77 -15.81
CA THR A 155 17.38 -9.96 -14.92
C THR A 155 17.12 -9.50 -13.48
N ALA A 156 16.01 -8.82 -13.21
CA ALA A 156 15.57 -8.53 -11.85
C ALA A 156 15.17 -9.83 -11.14
N ILE A 157 15.70 -10.06 -9.94
CA ILE A 157 15.45 -11.26 -9.16
C ILE A 157 14.30 -11.01 -8.18
N PHE A 158 13.21 -11.75 -8.37
CA PHE A 158 12.13 -11.91 -7.41
C PHE A 158 12.31 -13.23 -6.66
N THR A 159 11.44 -13.50 -5.70
CA THR A 159 11.57 -14.68 -4.83
C THR A 159 11.43 -15.98 -5.64
N GLN A 160 10.58 -15.97 -6.67
CA GLN A 160 10.42 -17.13 -7.54
C GLN A 160 11.65 -17.47 -8.37
N ASP A 161 12.51 -16.49 -8.64
CA ASP A 161 13.72 -16.65 -9.44
C ASP A 161 14.88 -17.23 -8.63
N VAL A 162 14.77 -17.26 -7.30
CA VAL A 162 15.79 -17.83 -6.42
C VAL A 162 16.05 -19.29 -6.79
N LYS A 163 17.32 -19.58 -7.03
CA LYS A 163 17.88 -20.92 -7.25
C LYS A 163 19.00 -21.13 -6.24
N LEU A 164 18.92 -22.23 -5.51
CA LEU A 164 19.97 -22.70 -4.61
C LEU A 164 20.24 -24.18 -4.92
N PRO A 165 21.46 -24.69 -4.67
CA PRO A 165 21.71 -26.12 -4.69
C PRO A 165 20.70 -26.86 -3.83
N ASP A 166 20.17 -27.97 -4.34
CA ASP A 166 19.21 -28.85 -3.65
C ASP A 166 17.88 -28.19 -3.22
N LEU A 167 17.53 -27.03 -3.81
CA LEU A 167 16.29 -26.31 -3.51
C LEU A 167 15.05 -27.17 -3.78
N LEU A 168 14.29 -27.43 -2.72
CA LEU A 168 12.97 -28.06 -2.80
C LEU A 168 11.87 -27.00 -2.90
N THR A 169 10.73 -27.38 -3.46
CA THR A 169 9.50 -26.56 -3.49
C THR A 169 8.47 -27.13 -2.55
N ALA A 170 7.87 -26.29 -1.71
CA ALA A 170 6.78 -26.64 -0.83
C ALA A 170 5.49 -25.96 -1.27
N VAL A 171 4.39 -26.71 -1.28
CA VAL A 171 3.03 -26.24 -1.57
C VAL A 171 2.12 -26.80 -0.47
N VAL A 172 1.35 -25.93 0.18
CA VAL A 172 0.57 -26.27 1.39
C VAL A 172 -0.89 -26.51 1.03
N ALA A 173 -1.44 -27.60 1.55
CA ALA A 173 -2.89 -27.81 1.63
C ALA A 173 -3.41 -27.01 2.82
N HIS A 174 -4.05 -25.87 2.54
CA HIS A 174 -4.66 -25.00 3.54
C HIS A 174 -6.08 -25.44 3.88
N PRO A 175 -6.59 -25.10 5.08
CA PRO A 175 -7.97 -25.37 5.47
C PRO A 175 -8.96 -24.65 4.54
N PRO A 176 -10.12 -25.27 4.23
CA PRO A 176 -11.14 -24.63 3.39
C PRO A 176 -11.88 -23.48 4.10
N ARG A 177 -11.82 -23.42 5.44
CA ARG A 177 -12.39 -22.34 6.26
C ARG A 177 -11.33 -21.73 7.17
N PHE A 178 -11.39 -20.42 7.38
CA PHE A 178 -10.51 -19.74 8.32
C PHE A 178 -10.69 -20.27 9.74
N GLY A 179 -9.57 -20.54 10.42
CA GLY A 179 -9.55 -21.06 11.79
C GLY A 179 -9.84 -22.56 11.92
N GLN A 180 -10.06 -23.27 10.80
CA GLN A 180 -10.20 -24.72 10.81
C GLN A 180 -8.83 -25.39 10.98
N LYS A 181 -8.79 -26.50 11.71
CA LYS A 181 -7.55 -27.25 11.99
C LYS A 181 -7.48 -28.56 11.24
N VAL A 182 -6.27 -29.05 11.00
CA VAL A 182 -6.03 -30.43 10.55
C VAL A 182 -6.47 -31.37 11.67
N LYS A 183 -7.32 -32.36 11.34
CA LYS A 183 -7.68 -33.45 12.25
C LYS A 183 -6.79 -34.67 12.00
N SER A 184 -6.60 -35.02 10.74
CA SER A 184 -5.73 -36.11 10.29
C SER A 184 -5.35 -35.92 8.80
N PHE A 185 -4.33 -36.61 8.33
CA PHE A 185 -3.98 -36.66 6.90
C PHE A 185 -3.32 -37.99 6.54
N ASP A 186 -3.47 -38.43 5.28
CA ASP A 186 -2.86 -39.65 4.75
C ASP A 186 -1.65 -39.30 3.87
N SER A 187 -0.46 -39.23 4.46
CA SER A 187 0.78 -38.96 3.71
C SER A 187 1.14 -40.09 2.73
N ALA A 188 0.80 -41.34 3.05
CA ALA A 188 1.10 -42.50 2.21
C ALA A 188 0.39 -42.42 0.85
N SER A 189 -0.75 -41.73 0.77
CA SER A 189 -1.47 -41.49 -0.50
C SER A 189 -0.65 -40.76 -1.56
N VAL A 190 0.39 -40.00 -1.17
CA VAL A 190 1.17 -39.15 -2.09
C VAL A 190 2.68 -39.30 -1.98
N GLN A 191 3.19 -39.91 -0.89
CA GLN A 191 4.63 -40.06 -0.64
C GLN A 191 5.37 -40.80 -1.77
N GLY A 192 4.70 -41.73 -2.46
CA GLY A 192 5.25 -42.48 -3.60
C GLY A 192 5.20 -41.76 -4.96
N LEU A 193 4.61 -40.57 -5.03
CA LEU A 193 4.49 -39.85 -6.31
C LEU A 193 5.83 -39.27 -6.77
N PRO A 194 6.11 -39.25 -8.10
CA PRO A 194 7.36 -38.75 -8.63
C PRO A 194 7.71 -37.33 -8.18
N GLY A 195 8.88 -37.21 -7.56
CA GLY A 195 9.45 -35.94 -7.12
C GLY A 195 9.04 -35.50 -5.71
N VAL A 196 8.05 -36.15 -5.08
CA VAL A 196 7.71 -35.92 -3.66
C VAL A 196 8.87 -36.41 -2.79
N ARG A 197 9.16 -35.65 -1.73
CA ARG A 197 10.22 -35.95 -0.77
C ARG A 197 9.67 -36.05 0.64
N TYR A 198 8.86 -35.08 1.03
CA TYR A 198 8.30 -35.00 2.39
C TYR A 198 6.86 -34.53 2.35
N VAL A 199 6.07 -35.01 3.30
CA VAL A 199 4.74 -34.50 3.64
C VAL A 199 4.79 -34.20 5.13
N VAL A 200 4.69 -32.93 5.51
CA VAL A 200 4.85 -32.48 6.90
C VAL A 200 3.66 -31.63 7.32
N GLU A 201 3.15 -31.87 8.52
CA GLU A 201 2.16 -30.99 9.13
C GLU A 201 2.83 -29.68 9.57
N VAL A 202 2.16 -28.57 9.32
CA VAL A 202 2.58 -27.22 9.71
C VAL A 202 1.41 -26.50 10.37
N PRO A 203 1.62 -25.39 11.12
CA PRO A 203 0.56 -24.79 11.93
C PRO A 203 -0.76 -24.50 11.21
N ASN A 204 -0.70 -24.19 9.90
CA ASN A 204 -1.85 -23.79 9.09
C ASN A 204 -2.21 -24.80 7.98
N GLY A 205 -1.75 -26.06 8.06
CA GLY A 205 -2.08 -27.06 7.06
C GLY A 205 -1.09 -28.21 6.94
N VAL A 206 -1.05 -28.84 5.75
CA VAL A 206 -0.09 -29.90 5.45
C VAL A 206 0.74 -29.51 4.24
N ALA A 207 2.05 -29.41 4.41
CA ALA A 207 2.99 -29.04 3.36
C ALA A 207 3.45 -30.29 2.59
N VAL A 208 3.32 -30.25 1.27
CA VAL A 208 3.95 -31.23 0.37
C VAL A 208 5.22 -30.61 -0.19
N VAL A 209 6.35 -31.24 0.10
CA VAL A 209 7.69 -30.81 -0.32
C VAL A 209 8.21 -31.74 -1.41
N ALA A 210 8.55 -31.17 -2.56
CA ALA A 210 8.98 -31.90 -3.75
C ALA A 210 10.15 -31.20 -4.47
N THR A 211 10.74 -31.89 -5.43
CA THR A 211 11.85 -31.37 -6.27
C THR A 211 11.46 -30.19 -7.17
N ASN A 212 10.17 -29.98 -7.42
CA ASN A 212 9.67 -28.89 -8.26
C ASN A 212 8.20 -28.58 -7.93
N PHE A 213 7.74 -27.41 -8.38
CA PHE A 213 6.37 -26.94 -8.15
C PHE A 213 5.29 -27.89 -8.67
N TRP A 214 5.45 -28.46 -9.87
CA TRP A 214 4.39 -29.29 -10.47
C TRP A 214 4.18 -30.60 -9.71
N SER A 215 5.27 -31.26 -9.30
CA SER A 215 5.22 -32.42 -8.41
C SER A 215 4.58 -32.08 -7.07
N ALA A 216 5.00 -30.99 -6.43
CA ALA A 216 4.43 -30.56 -5.14
C ALA A 216 2.93 -30.28 -5.25
N LYS A 217 2.51 -29.51 -6.26
CA LYS A 217 1.11 -29.14 -6.48
C LYS A 217 0.24 -30.36 -6.75
N LYS A 218 0.64 -31.24 -7.68
CA LYS A 218 -0.13 -32.46 -8.00
C LYS A 218 -0.30 -33.37 -6.79
N ALA A 219 0.76 -33.54 -6.02
CA ALA A 219 0.72 -34.35 -4.81
C ALA A 219 -0.14 -33.68 -3.73
N ARG A 220 -0.02 -32.36 -3.50
CA ARG A 220 -0.94 -31.63 -2.60
C ARG A 220 -2.40 -31.81 -3.01
N ASP A 221 -2.73 -31.64 -4.28
CA ASP A 221 -4.11 -31.73 -4.77
C ASP A 221 -4.68 -33.16 -4.64
N ALA A 222 -3.82 -34.19 -4.57
CA ALA A 222 -4.21 -35.58 -4.33
C ALA A 222 -4.18 -36.01 -2.86
N LEU A 223 -3.56 -35.20 -1.98
CA LEU A 223 -3.43 -35.50 -0.55
C LEU A 223 -4.80 -35.50 0.11
N LYS A 224 -5.09 -36.56 0.86
CA LYS A 224 -6.31 -36.65 1.67
C LYS A 224 -6.04 -36.01 3.04
N VAL A 225 -6.70 -34.90 3.31
CA VAL A 225 -6.68 -34.21 4.60
C VAL A 225 -8.10 -34.20 5.17
N GLU A 226 -8.24 -34.67 6.41
CA GLU A 226 -9.46 -34.49 7.18
C GLU A 226 -9.33 -33.23 8.03
N TRP A 227 -10.29 -32.31 7.86
CA TRP A 227 -10.34 -31.07 8.62
C TRP A 227 -11.31 -31.19 9.79
N ASP A 228 -11.03 -30.51 10.90
CA ASP A 228 -11.91 -30.50 12.06
C ASP A 228 -13.12 -29.56 11.84
N GLU A 229 -14.26 -30.15 11.44
CA GLU A 229 -15.53 -29.45 11.19
C GLU A 229 -16.15 -28.76 12.43
N THR A 230 -15.65 -29.02 13.64
CA THR A 230 -16.08 -28.31 14.86
C THR A 230 -15.41 -26.94 14.99
N THR A 231 -14.33 -26.72 14.23
CA THR A 231 -13.57 -25.47 14.20
C THR A 231 -13.80 -24.70 12.90
N GLY A 232 -13.39 -23.43 12.89
CA GLY A 232 -13.44 -22.57 11.72
C GLY A 232 -14.72 -21.74 11.55
N LEU A 233 -14.59 -20.70 10.74
CA LEU A 233 -15.66 -19.76 10.42
C LEU A 233 -16.79 -20.46 9.66
N LYS A 234 -18.05 -20.18 10.02
CA LYS A 234 -19.24 -20.68 9.31
C LYS A 234 -20.16 -19.58 8.79
N LEU A 235 -19.79 -18.31 9.01
CA LEU A 235 -20.61 -17.17 8.62
C LEU A 235 -20.55 -16.93 7.10
N SER A 236 -21.69 -16.56 6.54
CA SER A 236 -21.82 -16.04 5.17
C SER A 236 -21.72 -14.51 5.15
N SER A 237 -21.33 -13.92 4.02
CA SER A 237 -21.20 -12.45 3.89
C SER A 237 -22.50 -11.70 4.20
N ALA A 238 -23.66 -12.26 3.84
CA ALA A 238 -24.95 -11.68 4.14
C ALA A 238 -25.22 -11.58 5.65
N GLU A 239 -24.82 -12.59 6.43
CA GLU A 239 -24.98 -12.62 7.88
C GLU A 239 -24.04 -11.61 8.56
N ILE A 240 -22.79 -11.54 8.10
CA ILE A 240 -21.81 -10.55 8.57
C ILE A 240 -22.34 -9.13 8.34
N MET A 241 -22.85 -8.84 7.14
CA MET A 241 -23.37 -7.50 6.81
C MET A 241 -24.67 -7.18 7.58
N ALA A 242 -25.53 -8.16 7.82
CA ALA A 242 -26.72 -7.99 8.65
C ALA A 242 -26.36 -7.59 10.09
N GLU A 243 -25.34 -8.22 10.66
CA GLU A 243 -24.82 -7.84 11.99
C GLU A 243 -24.23 -6.43 11.98
N PHE A 244 -23.50 -6.05 10.93
CA PHE A 244 -22.94 -4.69 10.84
C PHE A 244 -24.04 -3.64 10.77
N LYS A 245 -25.12 -3.90 10.02
CA LYS A 245 -26.31 -3.04 9.98
C LYS A 245 -26.98 -2.91 11.34
N ARG A 246 -27.08 -4.02 12.09
CA ARG A 246 -27.63 -4.02 13.46
C ARG A 246 -26.80 -3.16 14.41
N LEU A 247 -25.47 -3.28 14.38
CA LEU A 247 -24.56 -2.46 15.18
C LEU A 247 -24.65 -0.98 14.80
N ALA A 248 -24.75 -0.65 13.51
CA ALA A 248 -24.87 0.73 13.06
C ALA A 248 -26.17 1.42 13.53
N ALA A 249 -27.20 0.66 13.92
CA ALA A 249 -28.42 1.22 14.49
C ALA A 249 -28.23 1.78 15.91
N THR A 250 -27.12 1.46 16.60
CA THR A 250 -26.80 1.93 17.96
C THR A 250 -25.52 2.76 18.02
N PRO A 251 -25.37 3.67 18.99
CA PRO A 251 -24.12 4.42 19.19
C PRO A 251 -22.89 3.53 19.33
N GLY A 252 -21.83 3.87 18.59
CA GLY A 252 -20.51 3.26 18.70
C GLY A 252 -19.62 3.96 19.72
N LYS A 253 -18.35 3.54 19.80
CA LYS A 253 -17.33 4.25 20.58
C LYS A 253 -16.96 5.55 19.86
N SER A 254 -16.90 6.67 20.57
CA SER A 254 -16.59 7.97 19.97
C SER A 254 -15.12 8.03 19.53
N ALA A 255 -14.89 8.25 18.23
CA ALA A 255 -13.58 8.51 17.65
C ALA A 255 -13.31 10.01 17.49
N LYS A 256 -14.37 10.80 17.29
CA LYS A 256 -14.31 12.26 17.15
C LYS A 256 -15.62 12.87 17.63
N SER A 257 -15.53 13.98 18.35
CA SER A 257 -16.67 14.80 18.74
C SER A 257 -16.27 16.27 18.76
N GLU A 258 -16.93 17.06 17.93
CA GLU A 258 -16.83 18.53 17.88
C GLU A 258 -18.24 19.10 17.89
N GLY A 259 -18.52 20.00 18.83
CA GLY A 259 -19.87 20.54 19.01
C GLY A 259 -20.91 19.47 19.37
N ASP A 260 -22.16 19.70 18.99
CA ASP A 260 -23.28 18.77 19.20
C ASP A 260 -23.95 18.46 17.85
N ALA A 261 -23.42 17.45 17.16
CA ALA A 261 -23.91 17.05 15.83
C ALA A 261 -25.37 16.61 15.87
N GLY A 262 -25.80 15.90 16.93
CA GLY A 262 -27.16 15.41 17.08
C GLY A 262 -28.16 16.56 17.15
N LYS A 263 -27.91 17.54 18.03
CA LYS A 263 -28.75 18.75 18.16
C LYS A 263 -28.74 19.60 16.90
N ALA A 264 -27.57 19.79 16.28
CA ALA A 264 -27.45 20.58 15.06
C ALA A 264 -28.22 19.96 13.88
N ILE A 265 -28.12 18.64 13.70
CA ILE A 265 -28.89 17.92 12.68
C ILE A 265 -30.39 17.97 12.99
N ALA A 266 -30.79 17.81 14.26
CA ALA A 266 -32.20 17.86 14.65
C ALA A 266 -32.86 19.23 14.36
N GLY A 267 -32.11 20.32 14.52
CA GLY A 267 -32.55 21.69 14.22
C GLY A 267 -32.34 22.15 12.78
N ALA A 268 -31.78 21.31 11.89
CA ALA A 268 -31.47 21.68 10.52
C ALA A 268 -32.74 21.88 9.68
N ALA A 269 -32.69 22.80 8.71
CA ALA A 269 -33.78 23.04 7.77
C ALA A 269 -34.04 21.84 6.85
N ARG A 270 -32.98 21.12 6.48
CA ARG A 270 -33.06 19.87 5.71
C ARG A 270 -32.12 18.83 6.30
N LYS A 271 -32.57 17.58 6.36
CA LYS A 271 -31.86 16.45 6.96
C LYS A 271 -31.64 15.37 5.91
N PHE A 272 -30.45 14.79 5.89
CA PHE A 272 -30.03 13.79 4.92
C PHE A 272 -29.47 12.59 5.65
N GLU A 273 -29.75 11.40 5.12
CA GLU A 273 -29.19 10.15 5.61
C GLU A 273 -28.71 9.28 4.44
N ALA A 274 -27.61 8.57 4.66
CA ALA A 274 -27.03 7.65 3.71
C ALA A 274 -26.41 6.45 4.42
N ALA A 275 -26.38 5.30 3.74
CA ALA A 275 -25.74 4.09 4.20
C ALA A 275 -24.87 3.50 3.09
N PHE A 276 -23.69 2.98 3.44
CA PHE A 276 -22.70 2.49 2.50
C PHE A 276 -22.20 1.10 2.86
N GLU A 277 -22.01 0.25 1.85
CA GLU A 277 -21.59 -1.15 2.00
C GLU A 277 -20.31 -1.42 1.21
N PHE A 278 -19.32 -2.03 1.87
CA PHE A 278 -18.03 -2.37 1.31
C PHE A 278 -17.72 -3.86 1.56
N PRO A 279 -17.37 -4.66 0.54
CA PRO A 279 -17.10 -6.08 0.70
C PRO A 279 -15.69 -6.33 1.26
N PHE A 280 -15.36 -7.58 1.57
CA PHE A 280 -13.95 -7.96 1.76
C PHE A 280 -13.19 -7.86 0.44
N LEU A 281 -11.88 -7.66 0.52
CA LEU A 281 -11.06 -7.40 -0.66
C LEU A 281 -9.68 -8.08 -0.53
N ALA A 282 -9.33 -8.91 -1.50
CA ALA A 282 -7.97 -9.41 -1.63
C ALA A 282 -7.04 -8.33 -2.21
N HIS A 283 -5.76 -8.36 -1.81
CA HIS A 283 -4.73 -7.48 -2.38
C HIS A 283 -4.42 -7.82 -3.83
N ALA A 284 -4.51 -9.13 -4.14
CA ALA A 284 -4.33 -9.69 -5.47
C ALA A 284 -3.05 -9.25 -6.20
N ALA A 285 -1.94 -9.10 -5.46
CA ALA A 285 -0.61 -8.83 -6.02
C ALA A 285 -0.27 -9.81 -7.15
N MET A 286 0.41 -9.37 -8.22
CA MET A 286 0.67 -10.24 -9.39
C MET A 286 1.50 -11.46 -9.02
N GLU A 287 2.51 -11.28 -8.18
CA GLU A 287 3.25 -12.35 -7.53
C GLU A 287 2.52 -12.80 -6.25
N PRO A 288 2.01 -14.06 -6.17
CA PRO A 288 1.45 -14.63 -4.94
C PRO A 288 2.50 -14.78 -3.84
N MET A 289 2.07 -14.99 -2.60
CA MET A 289 2.99 -15.16 -1.47
C MET A 289 3.95 -16.33 -1.67
N ASN A 290 5.20 -16.07 -1.33
CA ASN A 290 6.32 -16.98 -1.52
C ASN A 290 7.47 -16.60 -0.58
N CYS A 291 8.29 -17.57 -0.24
CA CYS A 291 9.43 -17.39 0.65
C CYS A 291 10.41 -18.54 0.46
N VAL A 292 11.71 -18.25 0.41
CA VAL A 292 12.77 -19.26 0.46
C VAL A 292 13.40 -19.22 1.84
N VAL A 293 13.55 -20.39 2.47
CA VAL A 293 14.22 -20.53 3.76
C VAL A 293 15.30 -21.60 3.66
N ARG A 294 16.49 -21.31 4.20
CA ARG A 294 17.54 -22.29 4.51
C ARG A 294 17.83 -22.24 6.00
N LEU A 295 17.60 -23.36 6.69
CA LEU A 295 17.84 -23.48 8.12
C LEU A 295 19.05 -24.38 8.38
N ASP A 296 20.16 -23.79 8.79
CA ASP A 296 21.40 -24.47 9.19
C ASP A 296 21.43 -24.69 10.72
N ALA A 297 22.58 -25.07 11.28
CA ALA A 297 22.71 -25.34 12.72
C ALA A 297 22.76 -24.06 13.56
N ASP A 298 23.44 -23.03 13.05
CA ASP A 298 23.73 -21.78 13.72
C ASP A 298 23.14 -20.54 13.03
N ARG A 299 22.49 -20.74 11.86
CA ARG A 299 21.96 -19.68 11.01
C ARG A 299 20.66 -20.07 10.32
N CYS A 300 19.80 -19.09 10.09
CA CYS A 300 18.63 -19.19 9.21
C CYS A 300 18.69 -18.07 8.16
N GLU A 301 18.63 -18.42 6.87
CA GLU A 301 18.58 -17.45 5.79
C GLU A 301 17.20 -17.46 5.14
N VAL A 302 16.67 -16.26 4.90
CA VAL A 302 15.35 -16.03 4.29
C VAL A 302 15.52 -15.15 3.05
N TRP A 303 14.89 -15.52 1.93
CA TRP A 303 14.78 -14.69 0.73
C TRP A 303 13.31 -14.53 0.37
N ASN A 304 12.85 -13.28 0.32
CA ASN A 304 11.49 -12.92 -0.08
C ASN A 304 11.44 -11.44 -0.53
N GLY A 305 10.31 -11.02 -1.08
CA GLY A 305 9.95 -9.61 -1.20
C GLY A 305 9.66 -8.99 0.18
N GLU A 306 10.70 -8.76 0.97
CA GLU A 306 10.59 -8.45 2.40
C GLU A 306 10.05 -7.04 2.68
N GLN A 307 8.90 -6.92 3.35
CA GLN A 307 8.31 -5.62 3.66
C GLN A 307 8.52 -5.18 5.11
N PHE A 308 8.58 -6.12 6.07
CA PHE A 308 8.67 -5.90 7.52
C PHE A 308 9.89 -6.65 8.10
N GLN A 309 11.07 -6.28 7.60
CA GLN A 309 12.37 -6.94 7.84
C GLN A 309 12.56 -7.39 9.28
N THR A 310 12.44 -6.47 10.25
CA THR A 310 12.78 -6.78 11.65
C THR A 310 11.68 -7.51 12.40
N ALA A 311 10.42 -7.37 11.97
CA ALA A 311 9.32 -8.13 12.55
C ALA A 311 9.40 -9.60 12.09
N ASP A 312 9.60 -9.81 10.79
CA ASP A 312 9.74 -11.14 10.19
C ASP A 312 11.01 -11.84 10.68
N GLN A 313 12.13 -11.12 10.84
CA GLN A 313 13.35 -11.65 11.45
C GLN A 313 13.10 -12.19 12.87
N ALA A 314 12.41 -11.42 13.73
CA ALA A 314 12.08 -11.83 15.08
C ALA A 314 11.09 -13.01 15.11
N ALA A 315 10.08 -13.00 14.23
CA ALA A 315 9.09 -14.07 14.12
C ALA A 315 9.73 -15.40 13.68
N VAL A 316 10.58 -15.37 12.64
CA VAL A 316 11.33 -16.54 12.17
C VAL A 316 12.24 -17.07 13.27
N ALA A 317 12.99 -16.19 13.94
CA ALA A 317 13.89 -16.59 15.03
C ALA A 317 13.14 -17.36 16.13
N LYS A 318 11.95 -16.90 16.50
CA LYS A 318 11.08 -17.60 17.46
C LYS A 318 10.64 -18.97 16.95
N VAL A 319 10.22 -19.08 15.69
CA VAL A 319 9.76 -20.35 15.08
C VAL A 319 10.87 -21.40 15.06
N VAL A 320 12.10 -21.01 14.72
CA VAL A 320 13.22 -21.96 14.57
C VAL A 320 14.07 -22.13 15.83
N GLY A 321 13.75 -21.41 16.91
CA GLY A 321 14.47 -21.49 18.19
C GLY A 321 15.86 -20.84 18.17
N MET A 322 16.03 -19.75 17.43
CA MET A 322 17.29 -19.00 17.29
C MET A 322 17.17 -17.57 17.84
N LYS A 323 18.30 -16.87 17.97
CA LYS A 323 18.31 -15.42 18.22
C LYS A 323 18.04 -14.64 16.92
N PRO A 324 17.45 -13.43 16.97
CA PRO A 324 17.21 -12.62 15.78
C PRO A 324 18.46 -12.38 14.92
N GLU A 325 19.62 -12.18 15.54
CA GLU A 325 20.89 -11.93 14.83
C GLU A 325 21.40 -13.15 14.04
N GLN A 326 20.86 -14.34 14.32
CA GLN A 326 21.14 -15.57 13.57
C GLN A 326 20.22 -15.74 12.35
N VAL A 327 19.20 -14.87 12.21
CA VAL A 327 18.29 -14.86 11.08
C VAL A 327 18.69 -13.75 10.11
N MET A 328 19.13 -14.14 8.92
CA MET A 328 19.48 -13.23 7.84
C MET A 328 18.32 -13.09 6.86
N ILE A 329 17.85 -11.86 6.68
CA ILE A 329 16.84 -11.54 5.67
C ILE A 329 17.53 -10.93 4.44
N ASN A 330 17.39 -11.61 3.31
CA ASN A 330 17.88 -11.20 2.00
C ASN A 330 16.72 -10.61 1.20
N MET A 331 16.53 -9.30 1.31
CA MET A 331 15.42 -8.61 0.65
C MET A 331 15.57 -8.60 -0.87
N LEU A 332 14.55 -9.11 -1.57
CA LEU A 332 14.43 -9.12 -3.02
C LEU A 332 13.37 -8.12 -3.50
N PHE A 333 13.23 -7.96 -4.82
CA PHE A 333 12.05 -7.27 -5.37
C PHE A 333 10.77 -8.05 -5.04
N ALA A 334 9.65 -7.32 -4.96
CA ALA A 334 8.33 -7.92 -4.85
C ALA A 334 7.49 -7.60 -6.09
N GLY A 335 6.79 -8.60 -6.63
CA GLY A 335 5.82 -8.46 -7.73
C GLY A 335 4.48 -7.88 -7.27
N GLY A 336 4.55 -6.80 -6.48
CA GLY A 336 3.44 -6.21 -5.76
C GLY A 336 3.34 -6.66 -4.29
N SER A 337 2.61 -5.87 -3.51
CA SER A 337 2.20 -6.20 -2.14
C SER A 337 0.84 -5.58 -1.88
N PHE A 338 0.72 -4.27 -2.13
CA PHE A 338 -0.49 -3.50 -1.86
C PHE A 338 -0.95 -3.60 -0.39
N GLY A 339 -0.04 -3.94 0.52
CA GLY A 339 -0.30 -4.20 1.93
C GLY A 339 -0.09 -5.65 2.33
N ARG A 340 -0.24 -6.61 1.41
CA ARG A 340 -0.26 -8.06 1.69
C ARG A 340 0.98 -8.60 2.39
N ARG A 341 2.16 -8.10 2.00
CA ARG A 341 3.47 -8.57 2.50
C ARG A 341 3.89 -7.91 3.82
N ALA A 342 3.31 -6.76 4.17
CA ALA A 342 3.45 -6.19 5.49
C ALA A 342 2.42 -6.90 6.38
N ASN A 343 2.75 -8.06 6.94
CA ASN A 343 1.81 -8.82 7.77
C ASN A 343 2.27 -8.80 9.24
N PRO A 344 1.48 -8.27 10.19
CA PRO A 344 1.80 -8.35 11.62
C PRO A 344 1.99 -9.77 12.17
N ALA A 345 1.46 -10.77 11.48
CA ALA A 345 1.57 -12.19 11.82
C ALA A 345 2.67 -12.93 11.03
N SER A 346 3.34 -12.26 10.08
CA SER A 346 4.41 -12.85 9.25
C SER A 346 4.00 -14.16 8.54
N ASP A 347 2.70 -14.31 8.22
CA ASP A 347 2.04 -15.58 7.90
C ASP A 347 2.81 -16.51 6.94
N PHE A 348 3.11 -16.05 5.74
CA PHE A 348 3.79 -16.88 4.75
C PHE A 348 5.27 -17.10 5.07
N VAL A 349 5.90 -16.19 5.82
CA VAL A 349 7.31 -16.30 6.22
C VAL A 349 7.46 -17.32 7.34
N ILE A 350 6.59 -17.27 8.36
CA ILE A 350 6.60 -18.25 9.46
C ILE A 350 6.18 -19.64 8.97
N GLU A 351 5.30 -19.73 7.98
CA GLU A 351 4.94 -21.01 7.36
C GLU A 351 6.15 -21.63 6.65
N ALA A 352 6.88 -20.86 5.84
CA ALA A 352 8.10 -21.35 5.20
C ALA A 352 9.17 -21.75 6.23
N ALA A 353 9.32 -20.97 7.31
CA ALA A 353 10.24 -21.29 8.40
C ALA A 353 9.82 -22.55 9.17
N ALA A 354 8.52 -22.77 9.38
CA ALA A 354 7.99 -23.97 10.01
C ALA A 354 8.23 -25.22 9.15
N ILE A 355 8.09 -25.11 7.82
CA ILE A 355 8.44 -26.19 6.88
C ILE A 355 9.93 -26.53 6.99
N ALA A 356 10.81 -25.52 6.92
CA ALA A 356 12.25 -25.73 7.06
C ALA A 356 12.63 -26.35 8.42
N HIS A 357 11.96 -25.91 9.50
CA HIS A 357 12.14 -26.46 10.83
C HIS A 357 11.71 -27.94 10.91
N ALA A 358 10.54 -28.29 10.35
CA ALA A 358 10.07 -29.66 10.27
C ALA A 358 11.00 -30.57 9.44
N LEU A 359 11.59 -30.05 8.36
CA LEU A 359 12.62 -30.79 7.62
C LEU A 359 13.89 -31.01 8.44
N ALA A 360 14.31 -30.01 9.23
CA ALA A 360 15.46 -30.13 10.09
C ALA A 360 15.28 -31.19 11.20
N THR A 361 14.07 -31.39 11.73
CA THR A 361 13.80 -32.43 12.75
C THR A 361 13.86 -33.85 12.18
N VAL A 362 13.70 -34.02 10.87
CA VAL A 362 13.85 -35.32 10.17
C VAL A 362 15.20 -35.47 9.46
N GLY A 363 16.21 -34.74 9.90
CA GLY A 363 17.59 -34.88 9.43
C GLY A 363 17.93 -34.16 8.13
N GLN A 364 17.08 -33.24 7.65
CA GLN A 364 17.28 -32.47 6.41
C GLN A 364 17.68 -31.02 6.67
N ARG A 365 18.52 -30.80 7.68
CA ARG A 365 19.06 -29.48 8.00
C ARG A 365 19.92 -28.97 6.83
N GLY A 366 19.85 -27.67 6.56
CA GLY A 366 20.58 -27.01 5.47
C GLY A 366 19.95 -27.16 4.07
N VAL A 367 18.95 -28.04 3.90
CA VAL A 367 18.20 -28.15 2.64
C VAL A 367 17.33 -26.91 2.46
N PRO A 368 17.54 -26.11 1.40
CA PRO A 368 16.71 -24.93 1.18
C PRO A 368 15.33 -25.33 0.66
N VAL A 369 14.29 -24.64 1.14
CA VAL A 369 12.90 -24.86 0.72
C VAL A 369 12.27 -23.55 0.26
N LYS A 370 11.62 -23.58 -0.91
CA LYS A 370 10.80 -22.49 -1.44
C LYS A 370 9.33 -22.79 -1.24
N LEU A 371 8.68 -22.08 -0.33
CA LEU A 371 7.23 -22.03 -0.24
C LEU A 371 6.67 -21.26 -1.44
N VAL A 372 5.67 -21.86 -2.09
CA VAL A 372 4.90 -21.22 -3.16
C VAL A 372 3.42 -21.36 -2.86
N TRP A 373 2.75 -20.24 -2.63
CA TRP A 373 1.29 -20.19 -2.67
C TRP A 373 0.84 -20.10 -4.13
N THR A 374 -0.18 -20.86 -4.52
CA THR A 374 -0.86 -20.59 -5.79
C THR A 374 -1.71 -19.32 -5.66
N ARG A 375 -2.24 -18.81 -6.77
CA ARG A 375 -3.18 -17.68 -6.71
C ARG A 375 -4.41 -18.03 -5.87
N GLU A 376 -4.90 -19.25 -6.03
CA GLU A 376 -6.04 -19.78 -5.29
C GLU A 376 -5.76 -19.86 -3.79
N ASP A 377 -4.54 -20.25 -3.40
CA ASP A 377 -4.14 -20.22 -1.99
C ASP A 377 -4.08 -18.78 -1.46
N ASP A 378 -3.44 -17.86 -2.18
CA ASP A 378 -3.35 -16.44 -1.78
C ASP A 378 -4.72 -15.75 -1.68
N MET A 379 -5.68 -16.16 -2.51
CA MET A 379 -7.04 -15.65 -2.43
C MET A 379 -7.92 -16.33 -1.38
N LYS A 380 -7.72 -17.62 -1.05
CA LYS A 380 -8.61 -18.36 -0.13
C LYS A 380 -8.06 -18.48 1.29
N ALA A 381 -6.75 -18.48 1.45
CA ALA A 381 -6.06 -18.60 2.74
C ALA A 381 -5.39 -17.28 3.18
N GLY A 382 -5.55 -16.22 2.38
CA GLY A 382 -4.93 -14.91 2.63
C GLY A 382 -5.64 -14.03 3.65
N TYR A 383 -5.19 -12.78 3.70
CA TYR A 383 -5.78 -11.72 4.50
C TYR A 383 -6.54 -10.74 3.61
N TYR A 384 -7.59 -10.11 4.13
CA TYR A 384 -8.40 -9.18 3.35
C TYR A 384 -8.43 -7.77 3.93
N ARG A 385 -8.66 -6.78 3.06
CA ARG A 385 -9.30 -5.55 3.53
C ARG A 385 -10.63 -5.95 4.20
N PRO A 386 -10.93 -5.50 5.43
CA PRO A 386 -12.21 -5.78 6.04
C PRO A 386 -13.39 -5.31 5.19
N ALA A 387 -14.52 -5.99 5.32
CA ALA A 387 -15.81 -5.41 4.96
C ALA A 387 -16.16 -4.28 5.94
N TYR A 388 -16.89 -3.28 5.46
CA TYR A 388 -17.35 -2.15 6.27
C TYR A 388 -18.81 -1.82 5.95
N TYR A 389 -19.52 -1.32 6.96
CA TYR A 389 -20.82 -0.68 6.81
C TYR A 389 -20.79 0.70 7.46
N HIS A 390 -21.20 1.73 6.73
CA HIS A 390 -21.26 3.10 7.24
C HIS A 390 -22.68 3.61 7.25
N THR A 391 -23.04 4.44 8.24
CA THR A 391 -24.19 5.33 8.16
C THR A 391 -23.75 6.77 8.37
N LEU A 392 -24.32 7.66 7.57
CA LEU A 392 -24.05 9.09 7.61
C LEU A 392 -25.35 9.86 7.74
N LYS A 393 -25.33 10.89 8.58
CA LYS A 393 -26.41 11.87 8.72
C LYS A 393 -25.84 13.27 8.64
N ALA A 394 -26.53 14.17 7.96
CA ALA A 394 -26.15 15.57 7.92
C ALA A 394 -27.36 16.50 7.93
N GLY A 395 -27.14 17.71 8.43
CA GLY A 395 -28.11 18.79 8.42
C GLY A 395 -27.62 19.95 7.56
N LEU A 396 -28.50 20.50 6.71
CA LEU A 396 -28.29 21.76 6.01
C LEU A 396 -29.16 22.86 6.61
N ASP A 397 -28.60 24.07 6.76
CA ASP A 397 -29.39 25.27 7.02
C ASP A 397 -30.17 25.75 5.77
N ALA A 398 -30.94 26.82 5.93
CA ALA A 398 -31.70 27.43 4.84
C ALA A 398 -30.81 28.02 3.71
N SER A 399 -29.55 28.32 4.00
CA SER A 399 -28.55 28.80 3.03
C SER A 399 -27.78 27.66 2.37
N GLY A 400 -28.12 26.40 2.70
CA GLY A 400 -27.44 25.21 2.18
C GLY A 400 -26.01 25.06 2.72
N ASN A 401 -25.74 25.48 3.96
CA ASN A 401 -24.49 25.18 4.66
C ASN A 401 -24.67 23.98 5.58
N ILE A 402 -23.62 23.18 5.75
CA ILE A 402 -23.64 22.03 6.66
C ILE A 402 -23.58 22.55 8.10
N VAL A 403 -24.62 22.25 8.88
CA VAL A 403 -24.68 22.61 10.31
C VAL A 403 -24.30 21.46 11.24
N GLY A 404 -24.45 20.21 10.78
CA GLY A 404 -24.07 19.04 11.55
C GLY A 404 -23.81 17.82 10.69
N TRP A 405 -22.90 16.96 11.17
CA TRP A 405 -22.46 15.74 10.51
C TRP A 405 -22.26 14.63 11.54
N GLN A 406 -22.89 13.49 11.31
CA GLN A 406 -22.70 12.28 12.09
C GLN A 406 -22.31 11.13 11.16
N HIS A 407 -21.22 10.43 11.49
CA HIS A 407 -20.73 9.29 10.74
C HIS A 407 -20.47 8.12 11.69
N ARG A 408 -21.18 7.03 11.48
CA ARG A 408 -20.97 5.77 12.20
C ARG A 408 -20.34 4.74 11.29
N ILE A 409 -19.30 4.10 11.77
CA ILE A 409 -18.50 3.13 11.03
C ILE A 409 -18.58 1.79 11.77
N VAL A 410 -18.80 0.72 11.01
CA VAL A 410 -18.75 -0.66 11.52
C VAL A 410 -17.83 -1.49 10.64
N GLY A 411 -16.80 -2.07 11.24
CA GLY A 411 -15.87 -2.97 10.55
C GLY A 411 -14.79 -3.50 11.48
N GLN A 412 -14.13 -4.59 11.07
CA GLN A 412 -13.09 -5.20 11.89
C GLN A 412 -11.88 -4.27 12.04
N SER A 413 -11.37 -4.15 13.26
CA SER A 413 -10.05 -3.54 13.50
C SER A 413 -8.96 -4.40 12.86
N ILE A 414 -8.05 -3.77 12.10
CA ILE A 414 -6.88 -4.45 11.53
C ILE A 414 -5.67 -4.42 12.47
N VAL A 415 -5.78 -3.69 13.58
CA VAL A 415 -4.71 -3.44 14.54
C VAL A 415 -4.92 -4.23 15.84
N SER A 416 -6.16 -4.37 16.30
CA SER A 416 -6.48 -5.07 17.55
C SER A 416 -6.05 -6.53 17.49
N GLY A 417 -5.38 -7.00 18.54
CA GLY A 417 -4.79 -8.33 18.62
C GLY A 417 -3.42 -8.47 17.96
N THR A 418 -2.88 -7.39 17.36
CA THR A 418 -1.54 -7.38 16.77
C THR A 418 -0.51 -6.74 17.72
N PRO A 419 0.81 -6.91 17.47
CA PRO A 419 1.84 -6.18 18.23
C PRO A 419 1.72 -4.65 18.16
N PHE A 420 0.93 -4.11 17.23
CA PHE A 420 0.74 -2.66 17.06
C PHE A 420 -0.39 -2.09 17.94
N GLU A 421 -1.22 -2.93 18.58
CA GLU A 421 -2.41 -2.51 19.33
C GLU A 421 -2.11 -1.44 20.37
N ALA A 422 -1.10 -1.65 21.22
CA ALA A 422 -0.75 -0.71 22.29
C ALA A 422 -0.37 0.69 21.80
N MET A 423 0.12 0.80 20.56
CA MET A 423 0.57 2.07 19.97
C MET A 423 -0.50 2.75 19.12
N MET A 424 -1.40 1.97 18.51
CA MET A 424 -2.30 2.44 17.45
C MET A 424 -3.79 2.38 17.82
N VAL A 425 -4.17 1.63 18.86
CA VAL A 425 -5.55 1.63 19.39
C VAL A 425 -5.60 2.49 20.65
N LYS A 426 -6.42 3.54 20.63
CA LYS A 426 -6.60 4.46 21.77
C LYS A 426 -8.07 4.49 22.15
N ASP A 427 -8.37 4.30 23.44
CA ASP A 427 -9.75 4.26 23.97
C ASP A 427 -10.66 3.24 23.25
N GLY A 428 -10.04 2.17 22.73
CA GLY A 428 -10.72 1.14 21.95
C GLY A 428 -11.11 1.57 20.53
N ILE A 429 -10.53 2.66 20.02
CA ILE A 429 -10.61 3.12 18.63
C ILE A 429 -9.33 2.75 17.89
N ASP A 430 -9.47 1.93 16.85
CA ASP A 430 -8.44 1.77 15.83
C ASP A 430 -8.47 2.99 14.90
N ALA A 431 -7.46 3.85 14.99
CA ALA A 431 -7.39 5.07 14.20
C ALA A 431 -7.41 4.81 12.68
N THR A 432 -6.94 3.64 12.26
CA THR A 432 -6.92 3.25 10.84
C THR A 432 -8.31 2.91 10.30
N SER A 433 -9.29 2.64 11.17
CA SER A 433 -10.69 2.39 10.76
C SER A 433 -11.50 3.68 10.57
N VAL A 434 -10.99 4.82 11.05
CA VAL A 434 -11.71 6.12 11.07
C VAL A 434 -10.95 7.24 10.35
N GLU A 435 -9.72 6.99 9.87
CA GLU A 435 -8.98 7.96 9.05
C GLU A 435 -9.78 8.40 7.81
N GLY A 436 -9.63 9.66 7.41
CA GLY A 436 -10.45 10.30 6.39
C GLY A 436 -11.84 10.75 6.87
N ALA A 437 -12.42 10.10 7.89
CA ALA A 437 -13.69 10.50 8.49
C ALA A 437 -13.49 11.35 9.75
N ALA A 438 -12.63 10.91 10.68
CA ALA A 438 -12.35 11.59 11.94
C ALA A 438 -11.46 12.83 11.78
N ASN A 439 -10.64 12.87 10.74
CA ASN A 439 -9.79 14.00 10.33
C ASN A 439 -10.28 14.63 9.02
N LEU A 440 -11.60 14.65 8.80
CA LEU A 440 -12.21 15.25 7.62
C LEU A 440 -11.81 16.74 7.50
N PRO A 441 -11.29 17.21 6.35
CA PRO A 441 -10.74 18.56 6.21
C PRO A 441 -11.80 19.64 5.98
N TYR A 442 -13.07 19.27 5.84
CA TYR A 442 -14.15 20.21 5.60
C TYR A 442 -14.54 20.96 6.87
N ALA A 443 -14.69 22.28 6.77
CA ALA A 443 -15.16 23.13 7.86
C ALA A 443 -16.64 22.83 8.20
N ILE A 444 -16.86 21.86 9.09
CA ILE A 444 -18.17 21.45 9.60
C ILE A 444 -18.21 21.78 11.10
N PRO A 445 -19.15 22.62 11.57
CA PRO A 445 -19.11 23.14 12.94
C PRO A 445 -19.49 22.12 14.01
N ASN A 446 -20.31 21.11 13.67
CA ASN A 446 -20.70 20.05 14.58
C ASN A 446 -20.48 18.70 13.90
N LEU A 447 -19.48 17.96 14.37
CA LEU A 447 -19.02 16.72 13.73
C LEU A 447 -18.84 15.63 14.78
N SER A 448 -19.48 14.48 14.55
CA SER A 448 -19.28 13.28 15.35
C SER A 448 -18.92 12.10 14.47
N VAL A 449 -17.90 11.34 14.88
CA VAL A 449 -17.54 10.05 14.28
C VAL A 449 -17.51 9.00 15.38
N ASP A 450 -18.19 7.88 15.18
CA ASP A 450 -18.16 6.75 16.09
C ASP A 450 -17.91 5.42 15.36
N LEU A 451 -17.39 4.44 16.11
CA LEU A 451 -16.88 3.18 15.59
C LEU A 451 -17.41 1.99 16.39
N HIS A 452 -17.84 0.95 15.66
CA HIS A 452 -17.97 -0.41 16.17
C HIS A 452 -16.91 -1.31 15.53
N SER A 453 -16.20 -2.09 16.33
CA SER A 453 -15.15 -3.02 15.88
C SER A 453 -15.51 -4.48 16.20
N PRO A 454 -16.45 -5.10 15.47
CA PRO A 454 -16.85 -6.49 15.69
C PRO A 454 -15.70 -7.46 15.41
N LYS A 455 -15.72 -8.62 16.09
CA LYS A 455 -14.82 -9.75 15.82
C LYS A 455 -15.56 -10.79 14.98
N VAL A 456 -15.14 -10.97 13.73
CA VAL A 456 -15.84 -11.85 12.76
C VAL A 456 -15.13 -13.19 12.57
N GLY A 457 -13.82 -13.27 12.84
CA GLY A 457 -13.02 -14.47 12.62
C GLY A 457 -12.41 -14.61 11.22
N VAL A 458 -12.65 -13.64 10.33
CA VAL A 458 -11.95 -13.50 9.04
C VAL A 458 -10.62 -12.77 9.27
N PRO A 459 -9.46 -13.31 8.83
CA PRO A 459 -8.18 -12.59 8.87
C PRO A 459 -8.23 -11.33 8.03
N VAL A 460 -7.89 -10.20 8.64
CA VAL A 460 -7.91 -8.88 7.99
C VAL A 460 -6.58 -8.18 8.10
N LEU A 461 -6.27 -7.40 7.07
CA LEU A 461 -5.02 -6.66 6.94
C LEU A 461 -5.29 -5.33 6.26
N TRP A 462 -4.39 -4.37 6.45
CA TRP A 462 -4.37 -3.18 5.60
C TRP A 462 -4.28 -3.58 4.13
N TRP A 463 -5.04 -2.87 3.31
CA TRP A 463 -5.00 -2.91 1.85
C TRP A 463 -4.67 -1.50 1.39
N ARG A 464 -3.98 -1.33 0.26
CA ARG A 464 -3.39 -0.05 -0.17
C ARG A 464 -4.34 1.15 0.09
N SER A 465 -3.91 2.06 0.97
CA SER A 465 -4.69 3.20 1.52
C SER A 465 -5.58 2.93 2.72
N VAL A 466 -5.44 1.77 3.36
CA VAL A 466 -5.98 1.42 4.67
C VAL A 466 -7.46 1.82 4.82
N GLY A 467 -7.82 2.67 5.79
CA GLY A 467 -9.20 3.07 6.05
C GLY A 467 -9.74 4.07 5.05
N SER A 468 -8.86 4.85 4.42
CA SER A 468 -9.22 5.81 3.37
C SER A 468 -9.95 5.13 2.20
N THR A 469 -9.78 3.82 2.02
CA THR A 469 -10.45 3.03 0.98
C THR A 469 -11.98 2.99 1.08
N HIS A 470 -12.55 3.15 2.27
CA HIS A 470 -14.00 3.15 2.52
C HIS A 470 -14.50 4.50 3.05
N THR A 471 -13.68 5.22 3.82
CA THR A 471 -14.05 6.56 4.33
C THR A 471 -14.07 7.60 3.22
N ALA A 472 -13.12 7.61 2.29
CA ALA A 472 -13.13 8.57 1.17
C ALA A 472 -14.38 8.40 0.30
N TYR A 473 -14.76 7.15 -0.02
CA TYR A 473 -15.97 6.88 -0.80
C TYR A 473 -17.22 7.44 -0.14
N SER A 474 -17.45 7.08 1.12
CA SER A 474 -18.65 7.49 1.87
C SER A 474 -18.72 8.99 2.15
N THR A 475 -17.59 9.63 2.48
CA THR A 475 -17.53 11.07 2.76
C THR A 475 -17.68 11.90 1.49
N GLU A 476 -16.92 11.62 0.44
CA GLU A 476 -16.93 12.44 -0.79
C GLU A 476 -18.21 12.30 -1.62
N THR A 477 -18.83 11.11 -1.62
CA THR A 477 -20.14 10.94 -2.28
C THR A 477 -21.25 11.66 -1.50
N PHE A 478 -21.21 11.62 -0.17
CA PHE A 478 -22.22 12.30 0.65
C PHE A 478 -22.05 13.83 0.62
N ILE A 479 -20.81 14.34 0.59
CA ILE A 479 -20.54 15.77 0.36
C ILE A 479 -21.09 16.23 -1.00
N ASP A 480 -20.95 15.41 -2.05
CA ASP A 480 -21.50 15.72 -3.37
C ASP A 480 -23.04 15.74 -3.37
N GLU A 481 -23.67 14.78 -2.67
CA GLU A 481 -25.12 14.77 -2.44
C GLU A 481 -25.60 16.04 -1.74
N LEU A 482 -24.89 16.49 -0.70
CA LEU A 482 -25.21 17.72 0.03
C LEU A 482 -25.03 18.97 -0.83
N ALA A 483 -23.99 19.01 -1.69
CA ALA A 483 -23.78 20.12 -2.62
C ALA A 483 -24.96 20.24 -3.60
N VAL A 484 -25.35 19.12 -4.24
CA VAL A 484 -26.49 19.08 -5.16
C VAL A 484 -27.79 19.45 -4.45
N ALA A 485 -28.02 18.92 -3.25
CA ALA A 485 -29.20 19.27 -2.46
C ALA A 485 -29.20 20.76 -2.07
N ALA A 486 -28.04 21.35 -1.82
CA ALA A 486 -27.90 22.78 -1.58
C ALA A 486 -28.09 23.65 -2.84
N GLY A 487 -28.22 23.06 -4.04
CA GLY A 487 -28.25 23.78 -5.31
C GLY A 487 -26.90 24.46 -5.63
N LYS A 488 -25.80 23.92 -5.08
CA LYS A 488 -24.45 24.48 -5.23
C LYS A 488 -23.61 23.56 -6.12
N ASP A 489 -22.72 24.18 -6.90
CA ASP A 489 -21.71 23.44 -7.66
C ASP A 489 -20.80 22.62 -6.71
N PRO A 490 -20.56 21.32 -6.98
CA PRO A 490 -19.76 20.46 -6.12
C PRO A 490 -18.31 20.90 -5.88
N VAL A 491 -17.66 21.57 -6.84
CA VAL A 491 -16.29 22.10 -6.67
C VAL A 491 -16.34 23.36 -5.80
N ALA A 492 -17.22 24.31 -6.11
CA ALA A 492 -17.39 25.54 -5.33
C ALA A 492 -17.80 25.26 -3.87
N PHE A 493 -18.64 24.25 -3.65
CA PHE A 493 -19.04 23.80 -2.33
C PHE A 493 -17.84 23.31 -1.51
N ARG A 494 -17.02 22.43 -2.09
CA ARG A 494 -15.78 21.95 -1.47
C ARG A 494 -14.78 23.07 -1.23
N LYS A 495 -14.60 24.00 -2.18
CA LYS A 495 -13.71 25.16 -2.00
C LYS A 495 -14.09 26.00 -0.78
N THR A 496 -15.39 26.22 -0.57
CA THR A 496 -15.88 26.95 0.60
C THR A 496 -15.54 26.22 1.89
N LEU A 497 -15.77 24.91 1.93
CA LEU A 497 -15.49 24.09 3.11
C LEU A 497 -13.99 23.91 3.38
N LEU A 498 -13.14 24.00 2.34
CA LEU A 498 -11.70 23.84 2.42
C LEU A 498 -10.93 25.16 2.53
N ALA A 499 -11.60 26.30 2.78
CA ALA A 499 -10.98 27.63 2.81
C ALA A 499 -9.73 27.74 3.72
N LYS A 500 -9.64 26.91 4.77
CA LYS A 500 -8.51 26.87 5.72
C LYS A 500 -7.45 25.81 5.40
N HIS A 501 -7.60 25.10 4.29
CA HIS A 501 -6.75 23.96 3.89
C HIS A 501 -6.12 24.22 2.51
N PRO A 502 -5.09 25.08 2.42
CA PRO A 502 -4.55 25.55 1.14
C PRO A 502 -4.00 24.44 0.24
N ARG A 503 -3.37 23.40 0.82
CA ARG A 503 -2.85 22.28 0.02
C ARG A 503 -3.98 21.42 -0.59
N HIS A 504 -5.14 21.33 0.07
CA HIS A 504 -6.33 20.68 -0.48
C HIS A 504 -6.94 21.51 -1.60
N LEU A 505 -7.08 22.82 -1.38
CA LEU A 505 -7.57 23.75 -2.39
C LEU A 505 -6.71 23.72 -3.64
N ALA A 506 -5.40 23.78 -3.50
CA ALA A 506 -4.49 23.76 -4.65
C ALA A 506 -4.61 22.48 -5.49
N ALA A 507 -4.80 21.32 -4.85
CA ALA A 507 -5.08 20.07 -5.56
C ALA A 507 -6.45 20.10 -6.26
N LEU A 508 -7.50 20.50 -5.54
CA LEU A 508 -8.87 20.59 -6.07
C LEU A 508 -8.97 21.56 -7.26
N GLU A 509 -8.41 22.75 -7.13
CA GLU A 509 -8.42 23.79 -8.16
C GLU A 509 -7.62 23.36 -9.39
N LEU A 510 -6.45 22.74 -9.20
CA LEU A 510 -5.66 22.24 -10.31
C LEU A 510 -6.39 21.11 -11.07
N ALA A 511 -7.03 20.17 -10.36
CA ALA A 511 -7.82 19.13 -11.00
C ALA A 511 -9.02 19.70 -11.76
N ALA A 512 -9.75 20.65 -11.17
CA ALA A 512 -10.90 21.29 -11.79
C ALA A 512 -10.52 22.09 -13.04
N ASP A 513 -9.44 22.88 -12.98
CA ASP A 513 -8.88 23.63 -14.12
C ASP A 513 -8.51 22.70 -15.26
N LYS A 514 -7.72 21.64 -14.98
CA LYS A 514 -7.24 20.71 -16.01
C LYS A 514 -8.32 19.79 -16.58
N ALA A 515 -9.39 19.56 -15.82
CA ALA A 515 -10.59 18.89 -16.33
C ALA A 515 -11.47 19.81 -17.17
N GLY A 516 -11.25 21.13 -17.12
CA GLY A 516 -12.14 22.11 -17.71
C GLY A 516 -13.53 22.06 -17.06
N TRP A 517 -13.59 22.02 -15.73
CA TRP A 517 -14.82 21.86 -14.94
C TRP A 517 -15.94 22.81 -15.38
N ASP A 518 -15.59 24.08 -15.61
CA ASP A 518 -16.54 25.14 -16.01
C ASP A 518 -16.99 25.06 -17.48
N LYS A 519 -16.50 24.07 -18.23
CA LYS A 519 -16.90 23.82 -19.62
C LYS A 519 -17.88 22.64 -19.68
N PRO A 520 -18.98 22.75 -20.44
CA PRO A 520 -19.88 21.63 -20.68
C PRO A 520 -19.12 20.42 -21.25
N LEU A 521 -19.51 19.22 -20.83
CA LEU A 521 -19.03 18.00 -21.46
C LEU A 521 -19.46 17.95 -22.93
N ALA A 522 -18.56 17.52 -23.81
CA ALA A 522 -18.92 17.20 -25.19
C ALA A 522 -20.01 16.12 -25.18
N PRO A 523 -21.07 16.25 -26.02
CA PRO A 523 -22.15 15.28 -26.07
C PRO A 523 -21.63 13.89 -26.47
N GLY A 524 -22.24 12.84 -25.91
CA GLY A 524 -22.00 11.46 -26.32
C GLY A 524 -22.72 11.10 -27.63
N LYS A 525 -22.78 9.81 -27.97
CA LYS A 525 -23.61 9.36 -29.11
C LYS A 525 -25.09 9.60 -28.80
N PRO A 526 -25.98 9.68 -29.80
CA PRO A 526 -27.41 9.82 -29.56
C PRO A 526 -27.95 8.76 -28.59
N GLY A 527 -28.50 9.21 -27.46
CA GLY A 527 -29.03 8.34 -26.40
C GLY A 527 -28.05 8.02 -25.26
N ASP A 528 -26.77 8.38 -25.39
CA ASP A 528 -25.80 8.30 -24.30
C ASP A 528 -25.99 9.48 -23.34
N ARG A 529 -25.70 9.24 -22.06
CA ARG A 529 -25.61 10.27 -21.03
C ARG A 529 -24.18 10.38 -20.56
N ARG A 530 -23.67 11.60 -20.42
CA ARG A 530 -22.33 11.84 -19.89
C ARG A 530 -22.40 12.61 -18.59
N GLY A 531 -21.45 12.34 -17.69
CA GLY A 531 -21.36 13.01 -16.40
C GLY A 531 -19.92 13.24 -16.00
N ARG A 532 -19.71 14.29 -15.19
CA ARG A 532 -18.43 14.65 -14.61
C ARG A 532 -18.59 14.70 -13.09
N GLY A 533 -17.67 14.07 -12.37
CA GLY A 533 -17.72 13.98 -10.91
C GLY A 533 -16.36 14.29 -10.30
N VAL A 534 -16.36 14.92 -9.13
CA VAL A 534 -15.16 15.34 -8.41
C VAL A 534 -15.09 14.68 -7.04
N ALA A 535 -13.87 14.38 -6.61
CA ALA A 535 -13.56 14.05 -5.22
C ALA A 535 -12.19 14.62 -4.85
N VAL A 536 -12.00 14.96 -3.56
CA VAL A 536 -10.71 15.36 -2.99
C VAL A 536 -10.52 14.70 -1.63
N HIS A 537 -9.36 14.09 -1.41
CA HIS A 537 -9.08 13.37 -0.17
C HIS A 537 -7.63 13.56 0.25
N GLU A 538 -7.40 13.62 1.56
CA GLU A 538 -6.07 13.51 2.15
C GLU A 538 -5.85 12.11 2.69
N SER A 539 -4.75 11.49 2.28
CA SER A 539 -4.20 10.33 2.98
C SER A 539 -2.68 10.43 3.04
N PHE A 540 -2.10 10.01 4.18
CA PHE A 540 -0.66 10.04 4.42
C PHE A 540 0.00 11.41 4.17
N ASN A 541 -0.67 12.50 4.56
CA ASN A 541 -0.24 13.88 4.37
C ASN A 541 -0.07 14.30 2.89
N THR A 542 -0.72 13.58 1.98
CA THR A 542 -0.80 13.89 0.54
C THR A 542 -2.25 14.12 0.16
N MET A 543 -2.51 15.23 -0.52
CA MET A 543 -3.86 15.56 -1.00
C MET A 543 -3.93 15.24 -2.47
N VAL A 544 -4.98 14.50 -2.83
CA VAL A 544 -5.27 14.13 -4.21
C VAL A 544 -6.69 14.58 -4.53
N ALA A 545 -6.85 15.24 -5.66
CA ALA A 545 -8.15 15.53 -6.25
C ALA A 545 -8.26 14.83 -7.59
N GLN A 546 -9.41 14.21 -7.85
CA GLN A 546 -9.69 13.56 -9.12
C GLN A 546 -11.02 14.04 -9.68
N VAL A 547 -11.03 14.30 -10.98
CA VAL A 547 -12.24 14.56 -11.76
C VAL A 547 -12.40 13.44 -12.76
N ALA A 548 -13.46 12.64 -12.61
CA ALA A 548 -13.79 11.56 -13.52
C ALA A 548 -14.86 12.01 -14.52
N GLU A 549 -14.68 11.61 -15.78
CA GLU A 549 -15.70 11.70 -16.82
C GLU A 549 -16.19 10.30 -17.17
N VAL A 550 -17.51 10.13 -17.25
CA VAL A 550 -18.15 8.86 -17.58
C VAL A 550 -19.14 9.01 -18.71
N THR A 551 -19.31 7.94 -19.47
CA THR A 551 -20.38 7.77 -20.44
C THR A 551 -21.25 6.60 -20.01
N VAL A 552 -22.55 6.82 -19.91
CA VAL A 552 -23.59 5.80 -19.69
C VAL A 552 -24.33 5.61 -21.00
N GLU A 553 -24.12 4.46 -21.63
CA GLU A 553 -24.74 4.10 -22.89
C GLU A 553 -26.25 3.95 -22.75
N ARG A 554 -26.96 4.02 -23.87
CA ARG A 554 -28.41 3.71 -23.92
C ARG A 554 -28.76 2.34 -23.32
N THR A 555 -27.82 1.39 -23.36
CA THR A 555 -27.97 0.03 -22.79
C THR A 555 -27.97 0.02 -21.25
N GLY A 556 -27.57 1.12 -20.60
CA GLY A 556 -27.34 1.20 -19.16
C GLY A 556 -25.90 0.90 -18.75
N LYS A 557 -25.09 0.26 -19.62
CA LYS A 557 -23.67 0.06 -19.38
C LYS A 557 -22.95 1.40 -19.31
N PHE A 558 -21.91 1.48 -18.47
CA PHE A 558 -21.11 2.68 -18.38
C PHE A 558 -19.62 2.40 -18.62
N LYS A 559 -18.92 3.45 -18.99
CA LYS A 559 -17.46 3.49 -19.14
C LYS A 559 -16.91 4.70 -18.39
N VAL A 560 -15.77 4.53 -17.74
CA VAL A 560 -14.93 5.65 -17.29
C VAL A 560 -14.07 6.08 -18.47
N ASP A 561 -14.30 7.29 -18.97
CA ASP A 561 -13.64 7.78 -20.19
C ASP A 561 -12.26 8.35 -19.88
N ARG A 562 -12.23 9.24 -18.89
CA ARG A 562 -11.06 10.06 -18.53
C ARG A 562 -11.05 10.36 -17.05
N VAL A 563 -9.86 10.41 -16.46
CA VAL A 563 -9.62 10.85 -15.09
C VAL A 563 -8.52 11.91 -15.12
N VAL A 564 -8.84 13.11 -14.64
CA VAL A 564 -7.85 14.16 -14.37
C VAL A 564 -7.51 14.10 -12.89
N CYS A 565 -6.23 13.89 -12.58
CA CYS A 565 -5.71 13.74 -11.23
C CYS A 565 -4.74 14.88 -10.92
N ALA A 566 -4.95 15.57 -9.81
CA ALA A 566 -3.99 16.51 -9.24
C ALA A 566 -3.50 15.99 -7.88
N VAL A 567 -2.20 16.04 -7.65
CA VAL A 567 -1.57 15.59 -6.39
C VAL A 567 -0.67 16.68 -5.81
N HIS A 568 -0.83 16.95 -4.52
CA HIS A 568 0.05 17.84 -3.76
C HIS A 568 0.85 17.03 -2.74
N CYS A 569 2.07 16.63 -3.09
CA CYS A 569 2.94 15.80 -2.25
C CYS A 569 4.19 16.51 -1.72
N GLY A 570 4.20 17.85 -1.73
CA GLY A 570 5.42 18.63 -1.46
C GLY A 570 6.37 18.56 -2.64
N VAL A 571 7.68 18.58 -2.39
CA VAL A 571 8.70 18.39 -3.43
C VAL A 571 8.57 17.02 -4.08
N ALA A 572 8.20 16.97 -5.35
CA ALA A 572 8.18 15.72 -6.11
C ALA A 572 9.60 15.30 -6.53
N VAL A 573 10.25 14.44 -5.73
CA VAL A 573 11.63 14.01 -5.97
C VAL A 573 11.85 13.46 -7.39
N ASN A 574 10.98 12.54 -7.82
CA ASN A 574 10.92 12.08 -9.20
C ASN A 574 9.49 12.22 -9.73
N PRO A 575 9.19 13.28 -10.51
CA PRO A 575 7.84 13.53 -11.03
C PRO A 575 7.24 12.36 -11.81
N ASP A 576 8.06 11.62 -12.56
CA ASP A 576 7.63 10.45 -13.32
C ASP A 576 7.16 9.29 -12.42
N VAL A 577 7.87 9.03 -11.32
CA VAL A 577 7.46 8.02 -10.33
C VAL A 577 6.16 8.42 -9.63
N VAL A 578 6.01 9.71 -9.29
CA VAL A 578 4.78 10.23 -8.70
C VAL A 578 3.59 10.03 -9.65
N ARG A 579 3.76 10.36 -10.94
CA ARG A 579 2.75 10.13 -11.98
C ARG A 579 2.37 8.65 -12.09
N ALA A 580 3.35 7.76 -12.21
CA ALA A 580 3.11 6.33 -12.29
C ALA A 580 2.38 5.77 -11.05
N GLN A 581 2.65 6.31 -9.86
CA GLN A 581 1.93 5.91 -8.65
C GLN A 581 0.47 6.38 -8.63
N MET A 582 0.16 7.56 -9.16
CA MET A 582 -1.22 8.03 -9.32
C MET A 582 -1.97 7.20 -10.36
N GLU A 583 -1.37 6.95 -11.53
CA GLU A 583 -1.94 6.11 -12.60
C GLU A 583 -2.24 4.69 -12.10
N GLY A 584 -1.24 4.04 -11.49
CA GLY A 584 -1.41 2.71 -10.92
C GLY A 584 -2.37 2.69 -9.72
N GLY A 585 -2.46 3.77 -8.94
CA GLY A 585 -3.42 3.92 -7.85
C GLY A 585 -4.86 4.01 -8.37
N ILE A 586 -5.08 4.79 -9.43
CA ILE A 586 -6.38 4.92 -10.11
C ILE A 586 -6.83 3.57 -10.68
N GLY A 587 -5.97 2.87 -11.42
CA GLY A 587 -6.30 1.53 -11.96
C GLY A 587 -6.60 0.50 -10.86
N PHE A 588 -5.83 0.52 -9.77
CA PHE A 588 -6.04 -0.36 -8.62
C PHE A 588 -7.37 -0.06 -7.90
N GLY A 589 -7.68 1.22 -7.66
CA GLY A 589 -8.94 1.66 -7.06
C GLY A 589 -10.15 1.35 -7.94
N LEU A 590 -10.04 1.50 -9.25
CA LEU A 590 -11.10 1.12 -10.20
C LEU A 590 -11.40 -0.38 -10.20
N SER A 591 -10.37 -1.23 -10.06
CA SER A 591 -10.58 -2.68 -9.94
C SER A 591 -11.55 -3.01 -8.80
N ALA A 592 -11.28 -2.45 -7.62
CA ALA A 592 -12.13 -2.61 -6.44
C ALA A 592 -13.50 -1.94 -6.58
N ALA A 593 -13.53 -0.73 -7.15
CA ALA A 593 -14.76 0.03 -7.29
C ALA A 593 -15.72 -0.62 -8.31
N LEU A 594 -15.21 -1.24 -9.37
CA LEU A 594 -16.04 -1.74 -10.47
C LEU A 594 -16.37 -3.23 -10.36
N HIS A 595 -15.48 -4.06 -9.79
CA HIS A 595 -15.64 -5.52 -9.90
C HIS A 595 -15.35 -6.31 -8.63
N SER A 596 -14.33 -5.94 -7.88
CA SER A 596 -13.73 -6.88 -6.93
C SER A 596 -14.51 -7.03 -5.63
N ALA A 597 -14.75 -8.28 -5.21
CA ALA A 597 -15.31 -8.62 -3.91
C ALA A 597 -14.88 -10.04 -3.50
N ILE A 598 -14.49 -10.21 -2.24
CA ILE A 598 -14.40 -11.53 -1.60
C ILE A 598 -15.69 -11.75 -0.81
N THR A 599 -16.39 -12.84 -1.09
CA THR A 599 -17.63 -13.24 -0.44
C THR A 599 -17.52 -14.64 0.17
N PHE A 600 -18.35 -14.88 1.18
CA PHE A 600 -18.40 -16.11 1.95
C PHE A 600 -19.78 -16.74 1.87
N LYS A 601 -19.80 -18.06 1.72
CA LYS A 601 -20.98 -18.90 1.87
C LYS A 601 -20.65 -20.06 2.82
N ASP A 602 -21.34 -20.15 3.95
CA ASP A 602 -21.11 -21.16 4.99
C ASP A 602 -19.64 -21.22 5.45
N GLY A 603 -19.00 -20.04 5.52
CA GLY A 603 -17.59 -19.86 5.84
C GLY A 603 -16.59 -20.16 4.73
N LEU A 604 -17.05 -20.68 3.58
CA LEU A 604 -16.21 -20.94 2.40
C LEU A 604 -16.06 -19.68 1.55
N ILE A 605 -14.84 -19.40 1.10
CA ILE A 605 -14.55 -18.32 0.17
C ILE A 605 -15.03 -18.70 -1.23
N GLU A 606 -15.86 -17.86 -1.85
CA GLU A 606 -16.44 -18.15 -3.17
C GLU A 606 -15.46 -17.88 -4.30
N GLN A 607 -14.68 -16.80 -4.23
CA GLN A 607 -13.70 -16.43 -5.27
C GLN A 607 -12.35 -17.13 -5.08
N SER A 608 -11.65 -17.36 -6.17
CA SER A 608 -10.43 -18.16 -6.21
C SER A 608 -9.30 -17.56 -7.06
N ASN A 609 -9.60 -16.85 -8.14
CA ASN A 609 -8.59 -16.32 -9.07
C ASN A 609 -9.18 -15.15 -9.91
N PHE A 610 -8.42 -14.54 -10.81
CA PHE A 610 -8.86 -13.38 -11.59
C PHE A 610 -10.04 -13.58 -12.54
N HIS A 611 -10.53 -14.81 -12.71
CA HIS A 611 -11.71 -15.11 -13.51
C HIS A 611 -13.02 -14.96 -12.72
N ASP A 612 -12.98 -15.19 -11.40
CA ASP A 612 -14.10 -15.06 -10.48
C ASP A 612 -13.90 -13.91 -9.45
N TYR A 613 -12.69 -13.38 -9.33
CA TYR A 613 -12.33 -12.10 -8.70
C TYR A 613 -11.77 -11.13 -9.76
N PRO A 614 -12.63 -10.46 -10.56
CA PRO A 614 -12.13 -9.65 -11.65
C PRO A 614 -11.39 -8.41 -11.14
N VAL A 615 -10.34 -8.05 -11.87
CA VAL A 615 -9.60 -6.79 -11.73
C VAL A 615 -9.71 -6.03 -13.05
N LEU A 616 -9.51 -4.71 -13.00
CA LEU A 616 -9.61 -3.84 -14.16
C LEU A 616 -8.72 -4.34 -15.30
N ARG A 617 -9.29 -4.49 -16.49
CA ARG A 617 -8.56 -4.88 -17.70
C ARG A 617 -8.13 -3.66 -18.50
N ILE A 618 -7.15 -3.85 -19.39
CA ILE A 618 -6.55 -2.74 -20.17
C ILE A 618 -7.58 -1.97 -21.01
N ASN A 619 -8.62 -2.65 -21.50
CA ASN A 619 -9.72 -2.05 -22.27
C ASN A 619 -10.70 -1.23 -21.42
N GLU A 620 -10.63 -1.36 -20.09
CA GLU A 620 -11.46 -0.64 -19.12
C GLU A 620 -10.69 0.53 -18.48
N MET A 621 -9.37 0.60 -18.65
CA MET A 621 -8.55 1.69 -18.14
C MET A 621 -8.93 3.02 -18.83
N PRO A 622 -9.29 4.08 -18.08
CA PRO A 622 -9.55 5.39 -18.66
C PRO A 622 -8.27 6.06 -19.15
N ALA A 623 -8.41 7.11 -19.96
CA ALA A 623 -7.33 8.06 -20.14
C ALA A 623 -7.03 8.75 -18.80
N VAL A 624 -5.78 8.77 -18.36
CA VAL A 624 -5.39 9.40 -17.07
C VAL A 624 -4.41 10.52 -17.32
N ASP A 625 -4.75 11.72 -16.86
CA ASP A 625 -3.85 12.88 -16.85
C ASP A 625 -3.46 13.20 -15.41
N VAL A 626 -2.16 13.19 -15.09
CA VAL A 626 -1.66 13.51 -13.75
C VAL A 626 -0.90 14.83 -13.73
N TYR A 627 -1.29 15.70 -12.81
CA TYR A 627 -0.68 16.99 -12.55
C TYR A 627 -0.18 17.05 -11.11
N ILE A 628 1.04 17.55 -10.93
CA ILE A 628 1.65 17.70 -9.60
C ILE A 628 1.59 19.18 -9.24
N VAL A 629 1.02 19.49 -8.08
CA VAL A 629 1.00 20.86 -7.56
C VAL A 629 2.43 21.29 -7.21
N PRO A 630 2.95 22.40 -7.79
CA PRO A 630 4.27 22.91 -7.43
C PRO A 630 4.34 23.27 -5.94
N SER A 631 5.38 22.80 -5.25
CA SER A 631 5.57 23.07 -3.82
C SER A 631 7.05 22.93 -3.44
N THR A 632 7.47 23.71 -2.44
CA THR A 632 8.76 23.59 -1.77
C THR A 632 8.65 22.92 -0.39
N ASP A 633 7.45 22.48 0.00
CA ASP A 633 7.25 21.75 1.26
C ASP A 633 8.00 20.42 1.24
N LYS A 634 8.36 19.92 2.42
CA LYS A 634 8.96 18.58 2.53
C LYS A 634 8.07 17.52 1.86
N PRO A 635 8.65 16.54 1.15
CA PRO A 635 7.88 15.54 0.47
C PRO A 635 7.08 14.68 1.45
N SER A 636 5.85 14.36 1.06
CA SER A 636 5.05 13.28 1.64
C SER A 636 5.13 12.03 0.77
N GLY A 637 4.45 10.96 1.16
CA GLY A 637 4.42 9.72 0.39
C GLY A 637 3.32 9.68 -0.66
N VAL A 638 3.56 8.96 -1.75
CA VAL A 638 2.65 8.86 -2.90
C VAL A 638 2.21 7.41 -3.21
N GLY A 639 2.63 6.46 -2.37
CA GLY A 639 2.39 5.03 -2.60
C GLY A 639 0.90 4.65 -2.59
N GLU A 640 0.10 5.35 -1.80
CA GLU A 640 -1.31 5.05 -1.52
C GLU A 640 -2.30 6.12 -2.01
N PRO A 641 -2.01 7.44 -1.93
CA PRO A 641 -3.02 8.51 -2.08
C PRO A 641 -3.84 8.57 -3.38
N GLY A 642 -3.38 7.92 -4.47
CA GLY A 642 -4.15 7.86 -5.72
C GLY A 642 -5.40 6.96 -5.67
N VAL A 643 -5.45 6.00 -4.74
CA VAL A 643 -6.51 4.98 -4.67
C VAL A 643 -7.83 5.48 -4.08
N PRO A 644 -7.87 6.22 -2.96
CA PRO A 644 -9.13 6.54 -2.27
C PRO A 644 -10.09 7.41 -3.09
N VAL A 645 -9.56 8.22 -4.02
CA VAL A 645 -10.30 9.32 -4.65
C VAL A 645 -11.08 8.88 -5.89
N ILE A 646 -10.67 7.78 -6.53
CA ILE A 646 -11.23 7.39 -7.83
C ILE A 646 -12.67 6.89 -7.73
N ALA A 647 -12.95 6.05 -6.73
CA ALA A 647 -14.27 5.46 -6.54
C ALA A 647 -15.37 6.54 -6.30
N PRO A 648 -15.20 7.51 -5.38
CA PRO A 648 -16.18 8.59 -5.22
C PRO A 648 -16.25 9.51 -6.45
N ALA A 649 -15.14 9.82 -7.12
CA ALA A 649 -15.18 10.64 -8.34
C ALA A 649 -16.04 9.99 -9.45
N VAL A 650 -15.89 8.68 -9.66
CA VAL A 650 -16.70 7.91 -10.62
C VAL A 650 -18.15 7.83 -10.18
N ALA A 651 -18.43 7.55 -8.91
CA ALA A 651 -19.80 7.50 -8.39
C ALA A 651 -20.53 8.86 -8.54
N ASN A 652 -19.83 9.97 -8.26
CA ASN A 652 -20.36 11.31 -8.46
C ASN A 652 -20.60 11.61 -9.95
N ALA A 653 -19.72 11.15 -10.84
CA ALA A 653 -19.89 11.32 -12.29
C ALA A 653 -21.11 10.53 -12.81
N LEU A 654 -21.31 9.30 -12.32
CA LEU A 654 -22.48 8.48 -12.64
C LEU A 654 -23.76 9.10 -12.10
N ALA A 655 -23.73 9.67 -10.90
CA ALA A 655 -24.86 10.41 -10.33
C ALA A 655 -25.20 11.65 -11.17
N ALA A 656 -24.20 12.41 -11.64
CA ALA A 656 -24.41 13.53 -12.54
C ALA A 656 -25.01 13.10 -13.90
N ALA A 657 -24.61 11.94 -14.43
CA ALA A 657 -25.13 11.41 -15.68
C ALA A 657 -26.55 10.83 -15.57
N THR A 658 -26.92 10.28 -14.41
CA THR A 658 -28.11 9.41 -14.28
C THR A 658 -29.13 9.85 -13.23
N GLY A 659 -28.74 10.75 -12.32
CA GLY A 659 -29.49 11.09 -11.11
C GLY A 659 -29.47 10.03 -10.01
N LYS A 660 -28.83 8.88 -10.21
CA LYS A 660 -28.80 7.77 -9.24
C LYS A 660 -27.55 7.84 -8.36
N ARG A 661 -27.74 7.72 -7.03
CA ARG A 661 -26.66 7.64 -6.05
C ARG A 661 -26.32 6.17 -5.75
N LEU A 662 -25.06 5.79 -5.99
CA LEU A 662 -24.56 4.44 -5.78
C LEU A 662 -23.81 4.39 -4.44
N ARG A 663 -24.25 3.54 -3.52
CA ARG A 663 -23.70 3.50 -2.14
C ARG A 663 -23.14 2.14 -1.73
N THR A 664 -23.25 1.14 -2.60
CA THR A 664 -22.69 -0.20 -2.40
C THR A 664 -21.61 -0.43 -3.45
N LEU A 665 -20.44 -0.88 -3.01
CA LEU A 665 -19.39 -1.36 -3.91
C LEU A 665 -19.43 -2.90 -4.02
N PRO A 666 -19.11 -3.47 -5.20
CA PRO A 666 -18.70 -2.79 -6.44
C PRO A 666 -19.87 -2.20 -7.26
N LEU A 667 -19.57 -1.18 -8.08
CA LEU A 667 -20.51 -0.43 -8.93
C LEU A 667 -20.93 -1.19 -10.19
N GLY A 668 -20.14 -2.18 -10.65
CA GLY A 668 -20.41 -2.91 -11.90
C GLY A 668 -21.64 -3.82 -11.87
N ASN A 669 -22.29 -3.95 -10.72
CA ASN A 669 -23.52 -4.74 -10.53
C ASN A 669 -24.82 -3.94 -10.79
N VAL A 670 -24.71 -2.69 -11.28
CA VAL A 670 -25.82 -1.71 -11.40
C VAL A 670 -26.34 -1.58 -12.82
#